data_AF-A0A8B8AZU7-F1
#
_entry.id   AF-A0A8B8AZU7-F1
#
_cell.length_a   1.000
_cell.length_b   1.000
_cell.length_c   1.000
_cell.angle_alpha   90.00
_cell.angle_beta   90.00
_cell.angle_gamma   90.00
#
_symmetry.space_group_name_H-M   'P 1'
#
loop_
_entity.id
_entity.type
_entity.pdbx_description
1 polymer ?
#
loop_
_entity_poly.entity_id
_entity_poly.type
_entity_poly.pdbx_seq_one_letter_code
_entity_poly.pdbx_strand_id
1 'polypeptide(L)'
;MWHRVMTDGSEFEAIDINLPKYKGSKNTSEDHVLCINDCDMNDISFGPYFLLAMCTDNNTIKSEHIHLNIAREYLIASFISAPKAKKKYLNCPEDENDGPTYTLKVEYHRDVEIKATIRSNPKNLPIFWTKVSKKLDLNEWKYRGSSCNGDRSVLRINGVTREDEDIYTIEAKDDFQGKQISDKFEIIVIGGSPKVRLEISTQSKPVTIEHTLQLIAVIESVPPWTGVHWERNTNPIQADGKKIFQDSTDKENLKLEIKNLEFSDEGDYCITVSNALGSATAKIQIKVGVNKLFISGPVVVSPKGDIHFKTIYPKGSSNISEAKWIKTHDDISTIIEFNKDCIQNYAGNPKSQYVTIPRAEDNIGAYQLCYNNMKSNIIVVFAYDPEKFSSENEQNCLRFFALQDVSRKAMKMKIDTMFQNFETMWTSFETYCTKTRKRAILPPDTPSSLDDLDVSVMCALFQYLHEKSPTQGLEKDPGVNDIEIADDVKRIRMHRNKISHVASTQMTTMDFNDAVMDLIGAIQRLSNDDADLIRQICATLNKVFSKGEELDKILKELKAFRSKAQASERNLERFEGKIPDVKVPHMVQNHDEISFHHWYPSSTVMFEKNTVAFRRWEGKNGVCFMNRPLQRGEEIFVHRTSLSSKILKFGLTNRDPETLNWSDEFADLSNVQYHEKTWPPKEKCYIRFSLSGNTSLTVSLDDSQQDLEVFSFENVSSNDPLWLLIDLIEIGDVYQISKKKTSTFQNLSQTYLSFWPWPF
;
A
#
# COMPACT_ATOMS: atom_id res chain seq x y z
N MET A 1 -19.81 101.87 15.20
CA MET A 1 -20.42 101.06 16.27
C MET A 1 -20.51 99.62 15.81
N TRP A 2 -20.11 98.68 16.66
CA TRP A 2 -20.15 97.24 16.34
C TRP A 2 -21.58 96.73 16.39
N HIS A 3 -21.97 95.99 15.37
CA HIS A 3 -23.27 95.35 15.24
C HIS A 3 -23.12 93.87 14.92
N ARG A 4 -24.18 93.12 15.19
CA ARG A 4 -24.30 91.70 14.83
C ARG A 4 -25.67 91.42 14.21
N VAL A 5 -25.77 90.36 13.43
CA VAL A 5 -27.02 89.95 12.78
C VAL A 5 -27.90 89.18 13.76
N MET A 6 -29.16 89.57 13.91
CA MET A 6 -30.12 88.87 14.78
C MET A 6 -30.35 87.42 14.32
N THR A 7 -30.76 86.54 15.24
CA THR A 7 -30.96 85.10 14.98
C THR A 7 -32.00 84.77 13.90
N ASP A 8 -32.86 85.72 13.53
CA ASP A 8 -33.85 85.59 12.46
C ASP A 8 -33.36 86.10 11.09
N GLY A 9 -32.16 86.69 11.03
CA GLY A 9 -31.50 87.16 9.81
C GLY A 9 -32.06 88.46 9.23
N SER A 10 -33.07 89.08 9.86
CA SER A 10 -33.80 90.22 9.29
C SER A 10 -33.34 91.60 9.77
N GLU A 11 -32.69 91.69 10.94
CA GLU A 11 -32.25 92.97 11.53
C GLU A 11 -30.85 92.91 12.18
N PHE A 12 -30.25 94.08 12.40
CA PHE A 12 -28.92 94.22 13.02
C PHE A 12 -29.03 94.82 14.43
N GLU A 13 -28.45 94.15 15.43
CA GLU A 13 -28.42 94.61 16.82
C GLU A 13 -27.10 95.34 17.11
N ALA A 14 -27.18 96.52 17.73
CA ALA A 14 -26.00 97.24 18.20
C ALA A 14 -25.44 96.55 19.46
N ILE A 15 -24.15 96.23 19.45
CA ILE A 15 -23.50 95.57 20.58
C ILE A 15 -23.23 96.61 21.67
N ASP A 16 -23.81 96.40 22.85
CA ASP A 16 -23.50 97.20 24.03
C ASP A 16 -22.12 96.83 24.59
N ILE A 17 -21.11 97.59 24.17
CA ILE A 17 -19.71 97.41 24.57
C ILE A 17 -19.46 97.61 26.08
N ASN A 18 -20.44 98.12 26.84
CA ASN A 18 -20.31 98.30 28.29
C ASN A 18 -20.59 97.02 29.09
N LEU A 19 -21.14 95.97 28.46
CA LEU A 19 -21.38 94.70 29.12
C LEU A 19 -20.05 94.01 29.50
N PRO A 20 -19.99 93.25 30.62
CA PRO A 20 -18.78 92.56 31.06
C PRO A 20 -18.15 91.66 29.99
N LYS A 21 -18.98 91.03 29.15
CA LYS A 21 -18.56 90.19 28.03
C LYS A 21 -17.71 90.95 27.01
N TYR A 22 -17.95 92.25 26.82
CA TYR A 22 -17.26 93.07 25.83
C TYR A 22 -16.22 94.03 26.43
N LYS A 23 -15.88 93.85 27.71
CA LYS A 23 -14.93 94.69 28.45
C LYS A 23 -13.56 94.72 27.75
N GLY A 24 -13.09 95.93 27.44
CA GLY A 24 -11.85 96.17 26.69
C GLY A 24 -12.05 96.62 25.25
N SER A 25 -13.29 96.59 24.74
CA SER A 25 -13.67 97.16 23.46
C SER A 25 -13.47 98.68 23.43
N LYS A 26 -13.05 99.23 22.28
CA LYS A 26 -12.82 100.66 22.06
C LYS A 26 -13.58 101.14 20.83
N ASN A 27 -14.15 102.33 20.89
CA ASN A 27 -14.91 102.92 19.79
C ASN A 27 -14.57 104.41 19.72
N THR A 28 -13.39 104.73 19.18
CA THR A 28 -12.85 106.10 19.03
C THR A 28 -12.77 106.49 17.56
N SER A 29 -12.52 107.77 17.24
CA SER A 29 -12.43 108.23 15.84
C SER A 29 -11.25 107.64 15.05
N GLU A 30 -10.24 107.10 15.74
CA GLU A 30 -9.02 106.56 15.11
C GLU A 30 -8.92 105.03 15.25
N ASP A 31 -9.61 104.42 16.23
CA ASP A 31 -9.50 102.99 16.51
C ASP A 31 -10.84 102.40 17.01
N HIS A 32 -11.28 101.33 16.33
CA HIS A 32 -12.52 100.60 16.59
C HIS A 32 -12.21 99.13 16.85
N VAL A 33 -12.23 98.72 18.13
CA VAL A 33 -11.88 97.37 18.59
C VAL A 33 -13.07 96.74 19.31
N LEU A 34 -13.46 95.54 18.91
CA LEU A 34 -14.41 94.71 19.65
C LEU A 34 -13.65 93.60 20.35
N CYS A 35 -13.66 93.60 21.69
CA CYS A 35 -13.18 92.50 22.51
C CYS A 35 -14.36 91.65 22.94
N ILE A 36 -14.29 90.33 22.76
CA ILE A 36 -15.29 89.37 23.23
C ILE A 36 -14.60 88.43 24.20
N ASN A 37 -14.86 88.60 25.49
CA ASN A 37 -14.32 87.76 26.56
C ASN A 37 -15.20 86.52 26.73
N ASP A 38 -14.58 85.37 27.01
CA ASP A 38 -15.26 84.09 27.21
C ASP A 38 -16.20 83.72 26.05
N CYS A 39 -15.66 83.78 24.83
CA CYS A 39 -16.39 83.51 23.58
C CYS A 39 -17.03 82.11 23.61
N ASP A 40 -18.33 82.04 23.34
CA ASP A 40 -19.16 80.83 23.42
C ASP A 40 -19.95 80.58 22.12
N MET A 41 -20.71 79.49 22.05
CA MET A 41 -21.51 79.14 20.86
C MET A 41 -22.57 80.19 20.53
N ASN A 42 -23.05 80.90 21.55
CA ASN A 42 -24.00 81.98 21.38
C ASN A 42 -23.36 83.06 20.51
N ASP A 43 -22.11 83.44 20.76
CA ASP A 43 -21.41 84.46 19.97
C ASP A 43 -21.20 84.05 18.50
N ILE A 44 -21.13 82.76 18.19
CA ILE A 44 -21.12 82.26 16.80
C ILE A 44 -22.53 82.35 16.18
N SER A 45 -23.56 82.02 16.95
CA SER A 45 -24.96 81.96 16.48
C SER A 45 -25.63 83.33 16.32
N PHE A 46 -25.20 84.33 17.10
CA PHE A 46 -25.73 85.70 17.09
C PHE A 46 -25.13 86.59 15.98
N GLY A 47 -24.55 85.99 14.93
CA GLY A 47 -24.33 86.62 13.62
C GLY A 47 -22.92 86.40 13.03
N PRO A 48 -22.68 86.87 11.79
CA PRO A 48 -21.47 87.64 11.54
C PRO A 48 -21.55 89.02 12.21
N TYR A 49 -20.40 89.50 12.67
CA TYR A 49 -20.18 90.81 13.28
C TYR A 49 -19.71 91.79 12.23
N PHE A 50 -20.09 93.06 12.33
CA PHE A 50 -19.57 94.09 11.42
C PHE A 50 -19.58 95.45 12.09
N LEU A 51 -18.77 96.36 11.55
CA LEU A 51 -18.68 97.73 12.00
C LEU A 51 -19.58 98.60 11.13
N LEU A 52 -20.52 99.31 11.75
CA LEU A 52 -21.33 100.34 11.10
C LEU A 52 -20.75 101.71 11.45
N ALA A 53 -20.31 102.46 10.43
CA ALA A 53 -19.80 103.83 10.57
C ALA A 53 -20.78 104.82 9.92
N MET A 54 -20.93 106.00 10.53
CA MET A 54 -21.75 107.09 10.01
C MET A 54 -20.82 108.21 9.55
N CYS A 55 -20.97 108.64 8.31
CA CYS A 55 -20.17 109.69 7.70
C CYS A 55 -20.79 111.07 7.95
N THR A 56 -19.99 112.12 7.78
CA THR A 56 -20.40 113.52 8.03
C THR A 56 -21.49 114.03 7.07
N ASP A 57 -21.74 113.30 5.98
CA ASP A 57 -22.81 113.53 5.00
C ASP A 57 -24.10 112.76 5.32
N ASN A 58 -24.24 112.21 6.54
CA ASN A 58 -25.34 111.35 7.01
C ASN A 58 -25.50 110.02 6.28
N ASN A 59 -24.53 109.60 5.45
CA ASN A 59 -24.52 108.26 4.88
C ASN A 59 -23.93 107.24 5.86
N THR A 60 -24.42 106.00 5.79
CA THR A 60 -23.89 104.89 6.61
C THR A 60 -23.09 103.92 5.76
N ILE A 61 -21.91 103.55 6.25
CA ILE A 61 -21.01 102.59 5.61
C ILE A 61 -20.88 101.38 6.54
N LYS A 62 -20.94 100.18 5.94
CA LYS A 62 -20.78 98.90 6.65
C LYS A 62 -19.46 98.27 6.26
N SER A 63 -18.74 97.72 7.23
CA SER A 63 -17.64 96.80 6.94
C SER A 63 -18.19 95.47 6.40
N GLU A 64 -17.29 94.65 5.88
CA GLU A 64 -17.60 93.24 5.62
C GLU A 64 -18.03 92.51 6.90
N HIS A 65 -18.77 91.42 6.69
CA HIS A 65 -19.21 90.52 7.74
C HIS A 65 -18.05 89.66 8.24
N ILE A 66 -17.76 89.75 9.54
CA ILE A 66 -16.76 88.97 10.26
C ILE A 66 -17.47 87.80 10.91
N HIS A 67 -17.24 86.60 10.39
CA HIS A 67 -17.73 85.37 11.00
C HIS A 67 -16.72 84.88 12.05
N LEU A 68 -17.18 84.74 13.29
CA LEU A 68 -16.37 84.11 14.34
C LEU A 68 -16.37 82.59 14.13
N ASN A 69 -15.19 81.99 14.11
CA ASN A 69 -15.03 80.56 14.19
C ASN A 69 -14.13 80.26 15.40
N ILE A 70 -14.69 79.63 16.43
CA ILE A 70 -13.91 79.23 17.61
C ILE A 70 -13.09 78.00 17.22
N ALA A 71 -11.75 78.13 17.23
CA ALA A 71 -10.85 77.01 17.05
C ALA A 71 -11.03 76.00 18.20
N ARG A 72 -11.52 74.81 17.87
CA ARG A 72 -11.71 73.71 18.83
C ARG A 72 -10.40 72.91 18.88
N GLU A 73 -9.62 73.04 19.95
CA GLU A 73 -8.44 72.18 20.12
C GLU A 73 -8.85 70.76 20.53
N TYR A 74 -8.17 69.77 19.93
CA TYR A 74 -8.38 68.34 20.08
C TYR A 74 -7.83 67.80 21.41
N LEU A 75 -8.38 66.68 21.89
CA LEU A 75 -7.76 65.87 22.94
C LEU A 75 -6.39 65.37 22.46
N ILE A 76 -5.30 65.81 23.09
CA ILE A 76 -3.94 65.32 22.80
C ILE A 76 -3.45 64.48 23.98
N ALA A 77 -3.26 63.19 23.77
CA ALA A 77 -2.62 62.32 24.76
C ALA A 77 -1.21 61.94 24.30
N SER A 78 -0.23 62.15 25.16
CA SER A 78 1.16 61.73 24.94
C SER A 78 1.46 60.51 25.81
N PHE A 79 1.84 59.40 25.17
CA PHE A 79 2.05 58.12 25.84
C PHE A 79 3.52 57.89 26.19
N ILE A 80 3.76 57.38 27.40
CA ILE A 80 5.05 56.89 27.87
C ILE A 80 4.79 55.52 28.49
N SER A 81 5.46 54.49 27.97
CA SER A 81 5.31 53.12 28.47
C SER A 81 6.61 52.58 29.06
N ALA A 82 6.48 51.66 30.01
CA ALA A 82 7.58 50.83 30.49
C ALA A 82 7.20 49.35 30.26
N PRO A 83 7.84 48.64 29.31
CA PRO A 83 8.95 49.05 28.42
C PRO A 83 8.58 50.08 27.34
N LYS A 84 9.57 50.73 26.71
CA LYS A 84 9.35 51.81 25.71
C LYS A 84 8.72 51.26 24.42
N ALA A 85 7.53 51.76 24.05
CA ALA A 85 6.86 51.41 22.80
C ALA A 85 7.55 52.02 21.57
N LYS A 86 7.40 51.37 20.42
CA LYS A 86 7.87 51.88 19.12
C LYS A 86 6.71 52.56 18.39
N LYS A 87 6.94 53.78 17.89
CA LYS A 87 5.96 54.48 17.05
C LYS A 87 5.97 53.87 15.65
N LYS A 88 4.80 53.48 15.13
CA LYS A 88 4.62 52.97 13.77
C LYS A 88 4.17 54.14 12.88
N TYR A 89 4.93 54.41 11.81
CA TYR A 89 4.52 55.39 10.79
C TYR A 89 3.62 54.68 9.78
N LEU A 90 2.40 55.18 9.56
CA LEU A 90 1.49 54.64 8.57
C LEU A 90 1.91 55.16 7.18
N ASN A 91 2.29 54.25 6.27
CA ASN A 91 2.62 54.59 4.88
C ASN A 91 1.40 54.41 3.96
N CYS A 92 0.23 54.95 4.33
CA CYS A 92 -0.95 54.95 3.47
C CYS A 92 -1.58 56.36 3.42
N PRO A 93 -1.77 56.98 2.24
CA PRO A 93 -2.31 58.34 2.12
C PRO A 93 -3.83 58.47 2.29
N GLU A 94 -4.57 57.39 2.56
CA GLU A 94 -6.04 57.40 2.48
C GLU A 94 -6.78 57.53 3.83
N ASP A 95 -6.08 57.46 4.97
CA ASP A 95 -6.68 57.64 6.32
C ASP A 95 -5.99 58.81 7.07
N GLU A 96 -6.17 60.05 6.61
CA GLU A 96 -5.63 61.26 7.26
C GLU A 96 -6.26 61.59 8.64
N ASN A 97 -7.23 60.80 9.11
CA ASN A 97 -7.96 61.04 10.36
C ASN A 97 -7.59 60.10 11.52
N ASP A 98 -6.64 59.18 11.35
CA ASP A 98 -6.26 58.24 12.41
C ASP A 98 -4.89 58.62 13.00
N GLY A 99 -4.86 58.98 14.28
CA GLY A 99 -3.64 59.38 14.99
C GLY A 99 -2.56 58.28 15.01
N PRO A 100 -1.33 58.60 15.44
CA PRO A 100 -0.23 57.62 15.43
C PRO A 100 -0.52 56.39 16.30
N THR A 101 -0.03 55.23 15.86
CA THR A 101 -0.11 53.96 16.62
C THR A 101 1.24 53.62 17.24
N TYR A 102 1.25 53.36 18.53
CA TYR A 102 2.42 52.88 19.28
C TYR A 102 2.28 51.38 19.51
N THR A 103 3.29 50.60 19.13
CA THR A 103 3.29 49.15 19.33
C THR A 103 4.21 48.79 20.49
N LEU A 104 3.70 48.00 21.44
CA LEU A 104 4.43 47.49 22.58
C LEU A 104 4.43 45.97 22.61
N LYS A 105 5.63 45.37 22.60
CA LYS A 105 5.79 43.92 22.78
C LYS A 105 5.92 43.60 24.26
N VAL A 106 5.04 42.76 24.79
CA VAL A 106 5.00 42.38 26.21
C VAL A 106 5.11 40.87 26.33
N GLU A 107 6.01 40.39 27.19
CA GLU A 107 6.10 38.96 27.48
C GLU A 107 4.86 38.46 28.21
N TYR A 108 4.38 37.28 27.83
CA TYR A 108 3.27 36.60 28.49
C TYR A 108 3.53 36.46 30.01
N HIS A 109 2.52 36.74 30.83
CA HIS A 109 2.53 36.85 32.30
C HIS A 109 3.36 37.99 32.91
N ARG A 110 3.95 38.90 32.12
CA ARG A 110 4.52 40.14 32.67
C ARG A 110 3.43 41.18 32.91
N ASP A 111 3.74 42.10 33.82
CA ASP A 111 2.94 43.31 34.03
C ASP A 111 3.42 44.41 33.08
N VAL A 112 2.48 45.22 32.60
CA VAL A 112 2.78 46.38 31.77
C VAL A 112 2.11 47.62 32.32
N GLU A 113 2.82 48.75 32.24
CA GLU A 113 2.32 50.06 32.66
C GLU A 113 2.44 51.07 31.51
N ILE A 114 1.29 51.66 31.15
CA ILE A 114 1.15 52.68 30.12
C ILE A 114 0.73 53.97 30.82
N LYS A 115 1.57 55.01 30.74
CA LYS A 115 1.29 56.34 31.26
C LYS A 115 0.89 57.25 30.12
N ALA A 116 -0.16 58.04 30.31
CA ALA A 116 -0.59 59.04 29.35
C ALA A 116 -0.61 60.41 30.04
N THR A 117 0.03 61.38 29.41
CA THR A 117 -0.13 62.80 29.76
C THR A 117 -1.12 63.42 28.81
N ILE A 118 -2.24 63.90 29.34
CA ILE A 118 -3.38 64.37 28.55
C ILE A 118 -3.42 65.89 28.59
N ARG A 119 -3.59 66.50 27.42
CA ARG A 119 -3.84 67.93 27.25
C ARG A 119 -5.18 68.07 26.56
N SER A 120 -6.13 68.71 27.24
CA SER A 120 -7.46 68.97 26.71
C SER A 120 -7.87 70.42 26.93
N ASN A 121 -8.73 70.91 26.04
CA ASN A 121 -9.42 72.18 26.19
C ASN A 121 -10.94 71.93 25.94
N PRO A 122 -11.82 72.06 26.96
CA PRO A 122 -11.58 72.54 28.32
C PRO A 122 -10.73 71.59 29.19
N LYS A 123 -10.12 72.13 30.25
CA LYS A 123 -9.36 71.33 31.24
C LYS A 123 -10.30 70.49 32.10
N ASN A 124 -9.86 69.29 32.50
CA ASN A 124 -10.59 68.34 33.36
C ASN A 124 -11.75 67.58 32.70
N LEU A 125 -11.60 67.14 31.44
CA LEU A 125 -12.57 66.24 30.82
C LEU A 125 -12.61 64.86 31.51
N PRO A 126 -13.80 64.23 31.63
CA PRO A 126 -13.90 62.84 32.09
C PRO A 126 -13.30 61.89 31.05
N ILE A 127 -12.29 61.13 31.46
CA ILE A 127 -11.53 60.21 30.60
C ILE A 127 -11.66 58.76 31.06
N PHE A 128 -11.64 57.82 30.12
CA PHE A 128 -11.63 56.38 30.42
C PHE A 128 -10.75 55.62 29.43
N TRP A 129 -10.14 54.53 29.89
CA TRP A 129 -9.44 53.61 29.00
C TRP A 129 -10.42 52.69 28.28
N THR A 130 -10.15 52.45 27.00
CA THR A 130 -10.94 51.51 26.20
C THR A 130 -10.03 50.51 25.49
N LYS A 131 -10.56 49.31 25.27
CA LYS A 131 -9.99 48.24 24.45
C LYS A 131 -10.96 47.94 23.33
N VAL A 132 -10.57 48.14 22.06
CA VAL A 132 -11.47 48.05 20.89
C VAL A 132 -12.78 48.81 21.10
N SER A 133 -12.66 50.05 21.59
CA SER A 133 -13.81 50.94 21.87
C SER A 133 -14.77 50.46 22.99
N LYS A 134 -14.46 49.36 23.69
CA LYS A 134 -15.17 48.94 24.90
C LYS A 134 -14.47 49.53 26.12
N LYS A 135 -15.22 50.23 26.97
CA LYS A 135 -14.73 50.79 28.23
C LYS A 135 -14.21 49.68 29.14
N LEU A 136 -12.98 49.83 29.63
CA LEU A 136 -12.38 48.94 30.61
C LEU A 136 -12.93 49.23 32.01
N ASP A 137 -13.25 48.18 32.77
CA ASP A 137 -13.54 48.30 34.20
C ASP A 137 -12.24 48.21 34.99
N LEU A 138 -11.73 49.36 35.44
CA LEU A 138 -10.47 49.44 36.17
C LEU A 138 -10.53 48.82 37.58
N ASN A 139 -11.73 48.42 38.05
CA ASN A 139 -11.87 47.71 39.33
C ASN A 139 -11.55 46.22 39.22
N GLU A 140 -11.49 45.66 38.00
CA GLU A 140 -11.07 44.28 37.80
C GLU A 140 -9.64 44.07 38.29
N TRP A 141 -9.38 42.90 38.90
CA TRP A 141 -8.06 42.54 39.42
C TRP A 141 -6.95 42.70 38.36
N LYS A 142 -7.30 42.44 37.10
CA LYS A 142 -6.44 42.54 35.91
C LYS A 142 -5.87 43.94 35.73
N TYR A 143 -6.64 44.98 36.06
CA TYR A 143 -6.26 46.38 35.87
C TYR A 143 -5.90 47.10 37.17
N ARG A 144 -5.76 46.36 38.28
CA ARG A 144 -5.46 46.92 39.61
C ARG A 144 -4.17 47.76 39.57
N GLY A 145 -4.28 49.01 40.02
CA GLY A 145 -3.20 50.01 39.95
C GLY A 145 -3.34 51.01 38.80
N SER A 146 -4.35 50.85 37.95
CA SER A 146 -4.72 51.84 36.93
C SER A 146 -5.41 53.06 37.54
N SER A 147 -5.30 54.21 36.87
CA SER A 147 -5.94 55.47 37.26
C SER A 147 -6.33 56.28 36.02
N CYS A 148 -7.37 57.09 36.14
CA CYS A 148 -7.89 57.96 35.08
C CYS A 148 -7.95 59.42 35.56
N ASN A 149 -6.85 59.93 36.14
CA ASN A 149 -6.84 61.24 36.77
C ASN A 149 -6.41 62.36 35.80
N GLY A 150 -7.38 63.01 35.15
CA GLY A 150 -7.19 64.25 34.37
C GLY A 150 -5.93 64.24 33.50
N ASP A 151 -5.01 65.16 33.77
CA ASP A 151 -3.77 65.38 32.99
C ASP A 151 -2.77 64.20 33.03
N ARG A 152 -2.92 63.24 33.95
CA ARG A 152 -2.03 62.06 34.09
C ARG A 152 -2.83 60.79 34.36
N SER A 153 -2.95 59.97 33.33
CA SER A 153 -3.65 58.67 33.37
C SER A 153 -2.65 57.52 33.33
N VAL A 154 -2.94 56.41 34.01
CA VAL A 154 -2.10 55.21 34.04
C VAL A 154 -2.95 53.98 33.80
N LEU A 155 -2.61 53.15 32.81
CA LEU A 155 -3.17 51.83 32.63
C LEU A 155 -2.12 50.79 33.00
N ARG A 156 -2.42 49.99 34.02
CA ARG A 156 -1.62 48.82 34.41
C ARG A 156 -2.40 47.57 34.02
N ILE A 157 -1.74 46.65 33.33
CA ILE A 157 -2.30 45.33 32.99
C ILE A 157 -1.42 44.29 33.67
N ASN A 158 -1.99 43.57 34.63
CA ASN A 158 -1.27 42.57 35.42
C ASN A 158 -1.32 41.19 34.73
N GLY A 159 -0.20 40.49 34.68
CA GLY A 159 -0.09 39.14 34.13
C GLY A 159 -0.67 39.01 32.72
N VAL A 160 -0.09 39.72 31.75
CA VAL A 160 -0.57 39.81 30.36
C VAL A 160 -0.75 38.42 29.71
N THR A 161 -1.88 38.19 29.04
CA THR A 161 -2.18 36.95 28.28
C THR A 161 -2.48 37.29 26.83
N ARG A 162 -2.62 36.27 25.96
CA ARG A 162 -3.01 36.46 24.55
C ARG A 162 -4.35 37.18 24.37
N GLU A 163 -5.21 37.15 25.37
CA GLU A 163 -6.48 37.86 25.33
C GLU A 163 -6.29 39.38 25.45
N ASP A 164 -5.18 39.85 26.04
CA ASP A 164 -4.83 41.27 26.17
C ASP A 164 -4.13 41.84 24.92
N GLU A 165 -3.92 41.01 23.89
CA GLU A 165 -3.32 41.42 22.62
C GLU A 165 -4.34 42.25 21.83
N ASP A 166 -4.26 43.58 21.94
CA ASP A 166 -5.24 44.46 21.34
C ASP A 166 -4.82 45.93 21.29
N ILE A 167 -5.70 46.78 20.74
CA ILE A 167 -5.56 48.23 20.66
C ILE A 167 -6.28 48.89 21.84
N TYR A 168 -5.50 49.65 22.59
CA TYR A 168 -5.92 50.44 23.74
C TYR A 168 -5.91 51.93 23.40
N THR A 169 -6.96 52.64 23.80
CA THR A 169 -7.09 54.09 23.62
C THR A 169 -7.65 54.74 24.88
N ILE A 170 -7.50 56.06 24.98
CA ILE A 170 -8.18 56.88 25.96
C ILE A 170 -9.31 57.61 25.26
N GLU A 171 -10.50 57.46 25.82
CA GLU A 171 -11.69 58.16 25.38
C GLU A 171 -12.00 59.30 26.36
N ALA A 172 -12.20 60.50 25.84
CA ALA A 172 -12.74 61.63 26.57
C ALA A 172 -14.15 61.94 26.07
N LYS A 173 -15.07 62.21 26.99
CA LYS A 173 -16.41 62.68 26.66
C LYS A 173 -16.49 64.19 26.88
N ASP A 174 -16.67 64.94 25.80
CA ASP A 174 -16.99 66.36 25.83
C ASP A 174 -18.50 66.53 25.58
N ASP A 175 -19.17 67.29 26.45
CA ASP A 175 -20.60 67.56 26.36
C ASP A 175 -20.97 68.33 25.08
N PHE A 176 -20.00 68.99 24.43
CA PHE A 176 -20.22 69.79 23.21
C PHE A 176 -19.68 69.15 21.93
N GLN A 177 -18.59 68.37 22.00
CA GLN A 177 -17.96 67.75 20.83
C GLN A 177 -18.25 66.25 20.69
N GLY A 178 -18.89 65.64 21.69
CA GLY A 178 -19.13 64.21 21.73
C GLY A 178 -17.88 63.42 22.14
N LYS A 179 -17.74 62.21 21.60
CA LYS A 179 -16.69 61.27 21.96
C LYS A 179 -15.38 61.59 21.23
N GLN A 180 -14.32 61.89 21.97
CA GLN A 180 -12.97 62.09 21.45
C GLN A 180 -12.05 60.93 21.86
N ILE A 181 -11.13 60.53 20.98
CA ILE A 181 -10.20 59.43 21.22
C ILE A 181 -8.74 59.90 21.06
N SER A 182 -7.85 59.32 21.86
CA SER A 182 -6.41 59.55 21.78
C SER A 182 -5.72 58.76 20.67
N ASP A 183 -4.40 58.96 20.51
CA ASP A 183 -3.50 58.02 19.83
C ASP A 183 -3.72 56.58 20.31
N LYS A 184 -3.40 55.62 19.42
CA LYS A 184 -3.62 54.19 19.64
C LYS A 184 -2.40 53.51 20.22
N PHE A 185 -2.62 52.58 21.13
CA PHE A 185 -1.58 51.77 21.73
C PHE A 185 -1.84 50.28 21.52
N GLU A 186 -1.08 49.65 20.64
CA GLU A 186 -1.19 48.23 20.28
C GLU A 186 -0.29 47.38 21.18
N ILE A 187 -0.87 46.47 21.95
CA ILE A 187 -0.13 45.48 22.74
C ILE A 187 0.02 44.21 21.91
N ILE A 188 1.26 43.76 21.73
CA ILE A 188 1.61 42.49 21.09
C ILE A 188 2.18 41.57 22.16
N VAL A 189 1.55 40.43 22.40
CA VAL A 189 2.00 39.49 23.43
C VAL A 189 3.00 38.51 22.83
N ILE A 190 4.21 38.49 23.37
CA ILE A 190 5.29 37.59 22.95
C ILE A 190 5.43 36.44 23.96
N GLY A 191 5.60 35.23 23.43
CA GLY A 191 5.66 34.02 24.24
C GLY A 191 4.32 33.45 24.67
N GLY A 192 4.40 32.37 25.46
CA GLY A 192 3.27 31.58 25.96
C GLY A 192 3.66 30.11 26.13
N SER A 193 2.67 29.24 26.35
CA SER A 193 2.88 27.78 26.29
C SER A 193 3.45 27.37 24.93
N PRO A 194 4.25 26.28 24.86
CA PRO A 194 4.78 25.79 23.59
C PRO A 194 3.65 25.50 22.59
N LYS A 195 3.93 25.56 21.31
CA LYS A 195 3.11 24.94 20.27
C LYS A 195 3.88 23.76 19.72
N VAL A 196 3.21 22.62 19.61
CA VAL A 196 3.81 21.40 19.10
C VAL A 196 2.92 20.81 18.01
N ARG A 197 3.54 20.41 16.90
CA ARG A 197 2.91 19.63 15.85
C ARG A 197 3.68 18.33 15.71
N LEU A 198 2.94 17.24 15.55
CA LEU A 198 3.53 15.91 15.42
C LEU A 198 3.18 15.35 14.05
N GLU A 199 4.20 14.88 13.33
CA GLU A 199 4.05 14.31 12.01
C GLU A 199 4.92 13.07 11.82
N ILE A 200 4.49 12.18 10.93
CA ILE A 200 5.30 11.04 10.49
C ILE A 200 6.25 11.55 9.43
N SER A 201 7.55 11.30 9.62
CA SER A 201 8.57 11.58 8.61
C SER A 201 8.16 11.02 7.25
N THR A 202 8.32 11.81 6.19
CA THR A 202 7.97 11.38 4.83
C THR A 202 8.75 10.12 4.41
N GLN A 203 9.93 9.91 4.98
CA GLN A 203 10.79 8.74 4.77
C GLN A 203 10.25 7.46 5.45
N SER A 204 9.38 7.61 6.47
CA SER A 204 8.77 6.48 7.19
C SER A 204 7.38 6.08 6.66
N LYS A 205 6.91 6.67 5.55
CA LYS A 205 5.65 6.30 4.90
C LYS A 205 5.91 5.40 3.68
N PRO A 206 5.26 4.23 3.53
CA PRO A 206 4.25 3.65 4.43
C PRO A 206 4.88 3.09 5.72
N VAL A 207 4.15 3.20 6.83
CA VAL A 207 4.58 2.65 8.13
C VAL A 207 4.31 1.15 8.09
N THR A 208 5.35 0.30 7.99
CA THR A 208 5.19 -1.15 7.87
C THR A 208 6.06 -1.94 8.84
N ILE A 209 5.69 -3.19 9.13
CA ILE A 209 6.50 -4.07 9.99
C ILE A 209 7.96 -4.18 9.53
N GLU A 210 8.88 -4.36 10.46
CA GLU A 210 10.34 -4.47 10.25
C GLU A 210 11.00 -3.18 9.71
N HIS A 211 10.27 -2.06 9.61
CA HIS A 211 10.79 -0.77 9.17
C HIS A 211 11.12 0.15 10.34
N THR A 212 11.73 1.29 10.03
CA THR A 212 12.03 2.34 11.00
C THR A 212 10.99 3.46 10.91
N LEU A 213 10.21 3.63 11.97
CA LEU A 213 9.31 4.76 12.13
C LEU A 213 10.09 5.95 12.70
N GLN A 214 10.01 7.08 12.04
CA GLN A 214 10.51 8.35 12.56
C GLN A 214 9.33 9.32 12.69
N LEU A 215 9.07 9.74 13.92
CA LEU A 215 8.13 10.82 14.23
C LEU A 215 8.93 12.11 14.42
N ILE A 216 8.47 13.18 13.78
CA ILE A 216 9.07 14.51 13.86
C ILE A 216 8.08 15.39 14.61
N ALA A 217 8.55 15.99 15.71
CA ALA A 217 7.79 16.97 16.47
C ALA A 217 8.39 18.36 16.25
N VAL A 218 7.63 19.21 15.54
CA VAL A 218 7.98 20.61 15.28
C VAL A 218 7.48 21.47 16.43
N ILE A 219 8.38 22.18 17.10
CA ILE A 219 8.12 22.92 18.33
C ILE A 219 8.42 24.41 18.15
N GLU A 220 7.40 25.24 18.42
CA GLU A 220 7.56 26.68 18.59
C GLU A 220 7.41 27.02 20.07
N SER A 221 8.47 27.47 20.73
CA SER A 221 8.42 27.74 22.17
C SER A 221 9.18 29.01 22.55
N VAL A 222 8.46 29.95 23.17
CA VAL A 222 9.01 31.19 23.74
C VAL A 222 8.35 31.40 25.10
N PRO A 223 9.08 31.33 26.24
CA PRO A 223 10.51 31.03 26.36
C PRO A 223 10.84 29.59 25.94
N PRO A 224 12.13 29.26 25.69
CA PRO A 224 12.55 27.92 25.29
C PRO A 224 11.99 26.85 26.23
N TRP A 225 11.60 25.72 25.65
CA TRP A 225 11.11 24.58 26.43
C TRP A 225 12.21 23.99 27.31
N THR A 226 11.78 23.43 28.45
CA THR A 226 12.65 22.86 29.49
C THR A 226 12.37 21.39 29.74
N GLY A 227 11.22 20.86 29.30
CA GLY A 227 10.88 19.46 29.42
C GLY A 227 10.18 18.92 28.18
N VAL A 228 10.46 17.65 27.86
CA VAL A 228 9.76 16.88 26.82
C VAL A 228 9.53 15.46 27.32
N HIS A 229 8.36 14.91 27.02
CA HIS A 229 8.05 13.49 27.24
C HIS A 229 7.28 12.90 26.07
N TRP A 230 7.60 11.64 25.76
CA TRP A 230 6.92 10.83 24.75
C TRP A 230 6.14 9.72 25.43
N GLU A 231 4.93 9.45 24.95
CA GLU A 231 4.06 8.38 25.44
C GLU A 231 3.45 7.59 24.28
N ARG A 232 3.26 6.28 24.47
CA ARG A 232 2.52 5.38 23.57
C ARG A 232 1.38 4.76 24.35
N ASN A 233 0.15 4.96 23.89
CA ASN A 233 -1.05 4.43 24.57
C ASN A 233 -1.04 4.76 26.08
N THR A 234 -0.67 6.00 26.43
CA THR A 234 -0.50 6.52 27.81
C THR A 234 0.72 6.02 28.61
N ASN A 235 1.49 5.07 28.09
CA ASN A 235 2.71 4.61 28.75
C ASN A 235 3.92 5.42 28.27
N PRO A 236 4.84 5.83 29.18
CA PRO A 236 6.02 6.59 28.80
C PRO A 236 6.97 5.75 27.93
N ILE A 237 7.44 6.36 26.83
CA ILE A 237 8.42 5.74 25.93
C ILE A 237 9.82 6.08 26.45
N GLN A 238 10.59 5.06 26.78
CA GLN A 238 12.00 5.19 27.14
C GLN A 238 12.88 4.79 25.96
N ALA A 239 13.91 5.59 25.67
CA ALA A 239 14.92 5.21 24.68
C ALA A 239 15.76 4.06 25.25
N ASP A 240 15.87 2.96 24.51
CA ASP A 240 16.64 1.78 24.90
C ASP A 240 17.99 1.68 24.17
N GLY A 241 18.24 2.58 23.20
CA GLY A 241 19.46 2.62 22.39
C GLY A 241 19.61 1.44 21.43
N LYS A 242 18.59 0.60 21.27
CA LYS A 242 18.57 -0.57 20.38
C LYS A 242 17.43 -0.49 19.39
N LYS A 243 16.19 -0.40 19.88
CA LYS A 243 14.96 -0.30 19.11
C LYS A 243 14.46 1.14 19.05
N ILE A 244 14.48 1.84 20.18
CA ILE A 244 13.90 3.18 20.35
C ILE A 244 15.02 4.20 20.61
N PHE A 245 15.05 5.24 19.79
CA PHE A 245 15.99 6.35 19.88
C PHE A 245 15.24 7.68 19.96
N GLN A 246 15.71 8.58 20.80
CA GLN A 246 15.17 9.94 20.93
C GLN A 246 16.29 10.93 20.63
N ASP A 247 16.09 11.77 19.63
CA ASP A 247 17.02 12.84 19.27
C ASP A 247 16.40 14.19 19.60
N SER A 248 17.08 14.91 20.49
CA SER A 248 16.73 16.25 20.96
C SER A 248 17.83 17.28 20.72
N THR A 249 18.76 16.98 19.81
CA THR A 249 19.84 17.90 19.43
C THR A 249 19.30 19.17 18.77
N ASP A 250 18.32 19.03 17.89
CA ASP A 250 17.54 20.14 17.34
C ASP A 250 16.35 20.47 18.27
N LYS A 251 16.40 21.63 18.92
CA LYS A 251 15.36 22.06 19.86
C LYS A 251 14.05 22.45 19.18
N GLU A 252 14.04 22.67 17.87
CA GLU A 252 12.84 23.00 17.10
C GLU A 252 12.24 21.75 16.46
N ASN A 253 13.04 20.72 16.16
CA ASN A 253 12.60 19.49 15.50
C ASN A 253 13.08 18.24 16.26
N LEU A 254 12.30 17.81 17.26
CA LEU A 254 12.60 16.58 18.00
C LEU A 254 12.24 15.36 17.16
N LYS A 255 13.05 14.30 17.27
CA LYS A 255 12.81 13.05 16.54
C LYS A 255 12.68 11.87 17.50
N LEU A 256 11.64 11.07 17.31
CA LEU A 256 11.50 9.75 17.92
C LEU A 256 11.64 8.71 16.82
N GLU A 257 12.64 7.85 16.92
CA GLU A 257 12.91 6.78 15.97
C GLU A 257 12.67 5.41 16.62
N ILE A 258 11.88 4.56 15.94
CA ILE A 258 11.57 3.20 16.36
C ILE A 258 11.97 2.27 15.22
N LYS A 259 13.07 1.55 15.38
CA LYS A 259 13.57 0.55 14.43
C LYS A 259 12.79 -0.75 14.56
N ASN A 260 12.80 -1.54 13.49
CA ASN A 260 12.21 -2.88 13.45
C ASN A 260 10.77 -2.92 14.01
N LEU A 261 9.87 -2.14 13.40
CA LEU A 261 8.47 -2.02 13.83
C LEU A 261 7.76 -3.38 13.91
N GLU A 262 6.96 -3.55 14.95
CA GLU A 262 6.07 -4.68 15.15
C GLU A 262 4.63 -4.18 15.32
N PHE A 263 3.60 -5.02 15.17
CA PHE A 263 2.22 -4.58 15.45
C PHE A 263 2.00 -4.17 16.92
N SER A 264 2.81 -4.69 17.85
CA SER A 264 2.82 -4.22 19.24
C SER A 264 3.29 -2.77 19.38
N ASP A 265 3.89 -2.19 18.34
CA ASP A 265 4.26 -0.78 18.28
C ASP A 265 3.16 0.10 17.69
N GLU A 266 2.03 -0.47 17.30
CA GLU A 266 0.83 0.32 16.97
C GLU A 266 0.28 1.04 18.19
N GLY A 267 -0.35 2.19 17.93
CA GLY A 267 -1.03 2.94 18.98
C GLY A 267 -1.02 4.45 18.78
N ASP A 268 -1.50 5.13 19.80
CA ASP A 268 -1.54 6.58 19.86
C ASP A 268 -0.23 7.09 20.48
N TYR A 269 0.58 7.72 19.63
CA TYR A 269 1.82 8.36 20.01
C TYR A 269 1.55 9.81 20.40
N CYS A 270 2.05 10.19 21.55
CA CYS A 270 1.82 11.48 22.18
C CYS A 270 3.17 12.09 22.54
N ILE A 271 3.36 13.36 22.20
CA ILE A 271 4.46 14.17 22.71
C ILE A 271 3.89 15.32 23.51
N THR A 272 4.47 15.58 24.67
CA THR A 272 4.15 16.76 25.47
C THR A 272 5.43 17.52 25.77
N VAL A 273 5.37 18.82 25.53
CA VAL A 273 6.48 19.76 25.68
C VAL A 273 6.07 20.80 26.72
N SER A 274 6.96 21.13 27.64
CA SER A 274 6.73 22.13 28.69
C SER A 274 7.80 23.22 28.69
N ASN A 275 7.37 24.45 28.97
CA ASN A 275 8.24 25.58 29.28
C ASN A 275 7.80 26.22 30.60
N ALA A 276 8.45 27.32 30.99
CA ALA A 276 8.14 28.04 32.23
C ALA A 276 6.70 28.61 32.31
N LEU A 277 5.97 28.66 31.19
CA LEU A 277 4.64 29.26 31.11
C LEU A 277 3.51 28.24 30.91
N GLY A 278 3.83 26.96 30.68
CA GLY A 278 2.85 25.90 30.54
C GLY A 278 3.34 24.72 29.69
N SER A 279 2.41 23.87 29.27
CA SER A 279 2.68 22.70 28.44
C SER A 279 1.73 22.59 27.25
N ALA A 280 2.18 21.94 26.19
CA ALA A 280 1.36 21.57 25.06
C ALA A 280 1.62 20.15 24.61
N THR A 281 0.59 19.52 24.05
CA THR A 281 0.59 18.11 23.68
C THR A 281 0.11 17.94 22.25
N ALA A 282 0.79 17.10 21.48
CA ALA A 282 0.35 16.66 20.15
C ALA A 282 0.26 15.13 20.11
N LYS A 283 -0.75 14.62 19.40
CA LYS A 283 -1.02 13.19 19.28
C LYS A 283 -1.13 12.78 17.81
N ILE A 284 -0.66 11.58 17.50
CA ILE A 284 -0.82 10.95 16.20
C ILE A 284 -1.10 9.46 16.38
N GLN A 285 -2.06 8.94 15.64
CA GLN A 285 -2.35 7.51 15.64
C GLN A 285 -1.49 6.82 14.60
N ILE A 286 -0.73 5.82 15.04
CA ILE A 286 0.12 5.00 14.17
C ILE A 286 -0.53 3.62 13.99
N LYS A 287 -0.82 3.30 12.74
CA LYS A 287 -1.15 1.96 12.28
C LYS A 287 0.03 1.43 11.49
N VAL A 288 0.54 0.28 11.88
CA VAL A 288 1.65 -0.41 11.23
C VAL A 288 1.01 -1.29 10.16
N GLY A 289 1.12 -0.84 8.92
CA GLY A 289 0.73 -1.63 7.77
C GLY A 289 1.57 -2.89 7.63
N VAL A 290 1.04 -3.82 6.86
CA VAL A 290 1.75 -5.03 6.46
C VAL A 290 2.66 -4.78 5.25
N ASN A 291 3.59 -5.69 5.02
CA ASN A 291 4.44 -5.62 3.83
C ASN A 291 3.58 -5.74 2.56
N LYS A 292 3.68 -4.77 1.64
CA LYS A 292 2.96 -4.74 0.36
C LYS A 292 3.83 -5.08 -0.84
N LEU A 293 5.12 -5.30 -0.61
CA LEU A 293 6.08 -5.65 -1.62
C LEU A 293 6.67 -7.02 -1.26
N PHE A 294 6.67 -7.94 -2.21
CA PHE A 294 7.24 -9.27 -2.02
C PHE A 294 8.25 -9.57 -3.11
N ILE A 295 9.24 -10.38 -2.77
CA ILE A 295 10.09 -11.09 -3.70
C ILE A 295 9.85 -12.59 -3.53
N SER A 296 9.80 -13.31 -4.64
CA SER A 296 9.84 -14.77 -4.69
C SER A 296 11.12 -15.20 -5.39
N GLY A 297 11.72 -16.30 -4.93
CA GLY A 297 12.95 -16.86 -5.50
C GLY A 297 13.37 -18.16 -4.81
N PRO A 298 14.47 -18.77 -5.27
CA PRO A 298 14.98 -20.00 -4.69
C PRO A 298 15.63 -19.71 -3.33
N VAL A 299 15.57 -20.66 -2.40
CA VAL A 299 16.34 -20.62 -1.13
C VAL A 299 17.59 -21.48 -1.19
N VAL A 300 17.65 -22.43 -2.14
CA VAL A 300 18.81 -23.28 -2.39
C VAL A 300 19.00 -23.30 -3.89
N VAL A 301 20.23 -23.06 -4.35
CA VAL A 301 20.57 -23.00 -5.79
C VAL A 301 21.84 -23.80 -6.05
N SER A 302 21.92 -24.47 -7.20
CA SER A 302 23.17 -25.11 -7.64
C SER A 302 24.32 -24.10 -7.65
N PRO A 303 25.54 -24.43 -7.18
CA PRO A 303 26.66 -23.47 -7.13
C PRO A 303 26.94 -22.75 -8.46
N LYS A 304 26.78 -23.46 -9.58
CA LYS A 304 26.97 -22.94 -10.94
C LYS A 304 25.69 -22.41 -11.59
N GLY A 305 24.56 -22.47 -10.89
CA GLY A 305 23.26 -21.99 -11.36
C GLY A 305 23.09 -20.49 -11.19
N ASP A 306 22.01 -19.98 -11.76
CA ASP A 306 21.61 -18.58 -11.67
C ASP A 306 20.45 -18.43 -10.67
N ILE A 307 20.49 -17.36 -9.87
CA ILE A 307 19.45 -17.04 -8.89
C ILE A 307 18.38 -16.20 -9.58
N HIS A 308 17.14 -16.68 -9.56
CA HIS A 308 16.01 -16.04 -10.22
C HIS A 308 15.00 -15.50 -9.21
N PHE A 309 14.82 -14.17 -9.18
CA PHE A 309 13.78 -13.53 -8.37
C PHE A 309 12.67 -12.96 -9.24
N LYS A 310 11.46 -12.91 -8.68
CA LYS A 310 10.32 -12.16 -9.23
C LYS A 310 9.71 -11.25 -8.17
N THR A 311 9.25 -10.09 -8.61
CA THR A 311 8.45 -9.17 -7.81
C THR A 311 7.27 -8.62 -8.62
N ILE A 312 6.18 -8.28 -7.92
CA ILE A 312 5.02 -7.58 -8.46
C ILE A 312 4.87 -6.31 -7.64
N TYR A 313 4.88 -5.16 -8.32
CA TYR A 313 4.79 -3.87 -7.66
C TYR A 313 3.33 -3.50 -7.37
N PRO A 314 3.07 -2.77 -6.26
CA PRO A 314 1.74 -2.26 -5.97
C PRO A 314 1.15 -1.45 -7.13
N LYS A 315 -0.18 -1.55 -7.31
CA LYS A 315 -0.91 -0.82 -8.34
C LYS A 315 -0.65 0.69 -8.24
N GLY A 316 -0.40 1.33 -9.37
CA GLY A 316 -0.07 2.77 -9.43
C GLY A 316 1.42 3.11 -9.31
N SER A 317 2.30 2.11 -9.22
CA SER A 317 3.76 2.33 -9.24
C SER A 317 4.22 2.95 -10.56
N SER A 318 4.71 4.20 -10.53
CA SER A 318 5.12 4.94 -11.72
C SER A 318 6.53 4.58 -12.18
N ASN A 319 7.54 4.70 -11.31
CA ASN A 319 8.94 4.58 -11.68
C ASN A 319 9.67 3.40 -11.02
N ILE A 320 9.36 2.16 -11.42
CA ILE A 320 10.01 0.94 -10.87
C ILE A 320 11.53 0.86 -11.14
N SER A 321 12.11 1.77 -11.93
CA SER A 321 13.56 1.85 -12.11
C SER A 321 14.31 2.38 -10.88
N GLU A 322 13.59 3.02 -9.94
CA GLU A 322 14.13 3.46 -8.65
C GLU A 322 14.29 2.32 -7.64
N ALA A 323 13.83 1.12 -7.98
CA ALA A 323 13.97 -0.06 -7.14
C ALA A 323 15.45 -0.46 -6.99
N LYS A 324 15.87 -0.68 -5.74
CA LYS A 324 17.23 -1.04 -5.35
C LYS A 324 17.21 -2.40 -4.69
N TRP A 325 18.07 -3.31 -5.15
CA TRP A 325 18.28 -4.57 -4.45
C TRP A 325 19.45 -4.45 -3.50
N ILE A 326 19.30 -5.08 -2.35
CA ILE A 326 20.31 -5.16 -1.31
C ILE A 326 20.67 -6.63 -1.13
N LYS A 327 21.97 -6.93 -1.21
CA LYS A 327 22.56 -8.20 -0.80
C LYS A 327 23.22 -7.99 0.55
N THR A 328 22.89 -8.84 1.53
CA THR A 328 23.52 -8.88 2.83
C THR A 328 24.28 -10.19 3.00
N HIS A 329 25.56 -10.10 3.33
CA HIS A 329 26.43 -11.24 3.61
C HIS A 329 27.32 -10.88 4.81
N ASP A 330 27.40 -11.74 5.83
CA ASP A 330 28.14 -11.51 7.07
C ASP A 330 27.89 -10.12 7.68
N ASP A 331 26.61 -9.74 7.84
CA ASP A 331 26.15 -8.45 8.36
C ASP A 331 26.54 -7.20 7.53
N ILE A 332 27.14 -7.39 6.36
CA ILE A 332 27.46 -6.31 5.42
C ILE A 332 26.39 -6.25 4.35
N SER A 333 25.60 -5.16 4.33
CA SER A 333 24.61 -4.88 3.31
C SER A 333 25.19 -4.01 2.19
N THR A 334 25.12 -4.50 0.96
CA THR A 334 25.57 -3.80 -0.26
C THR A 334 24.43 -3.66 -1.26
N ILE A 335 24.32 -2.51 -1.92
CA ILE A 335 23.39 -2.31 -3.03
C ILE A 335 23.95 -3.05 -4.25
N ILE A 336 23.11 -3.85 -4.90
CA ILE A 336 23.48 -4.58 -6.10
C ILE A 336 23.30 -3.66 -7.30
N GLU A 337 24.37 -3.44 -8.04
CA GLU A 337 24.32 -2.78 -9.34
C GLU A 337 24.19 -3.83 -10.43
N PHE A 338 23.00 -3.91 -11.04
CA PHE A 338 22.73 -4.88 -12.09
C PHE A 338 23.10 -4.33 -13.46
N ASN A 339 23.66 -5.21 -14.30
CA ASN A 339 23.71 -4.98 -15.74
C ASN A 339 22.28 -5.00 -16.32
N LYS A 340 22.07 -4.27 -17.43
CA LYS A 340 20.74 -4.15 -18.06
C LYS A 340 20.10 -5.49 -18.42
N ASP A 341 20.91 -6.52 -18.72
CA ASP A 341 20.42 -7.84 -19.10
C ASP A 341 19.94 -8.69 -17.91
N CYS A 342 20.31 -8.32 -16.68
CA CYS A 342 19.96 -9.04 -15.46
C CYS A 342 18.58 -8.66 -14.90
N ILE A 343 17.99 -7.54 -15.34
CA ILE A 343 16.68 -7.08 -14.88
C ILE A 343 15.73 -6.97 -16.06
N GLN A 344 14.59 -7.64 -15.96
CA GLN A 344 13.50 -7.53 -16.93
C GLN A 344 12.27 -6.92 -16.27
N ASN A 345 11.94 -5.70 -16.68
CA ASN A 345 10.79 -4.94 -16.18
C ASN A 345 9.62 -5.03 -17.17
N TYR A 346 8.46 -5.49 -16.71
CA TYR A 346 7.26 -5.60 -17.51
C TYR A 346 6.25 -4.52 -17.12
N ALA A 347 5.81 -3.74 -18.11
CA ALA A 347 4.95 -2.57 -17.93
C ALA A 347 3.45 -2.89 -17.72
N GLY A 348 3.11 -4.11 -17.26
CA GLY A 348 1.75 -4.52 -16.96
C GLY A 348 1.11 -3.68 -15.84
N ASN A 349 -0.19 -3.90 -15.59
CA ASN A 349 -0.88 -3.35 -14.42
C ASN A 349 -1.48 -4.51 -13.61
N PRO A 350 -0.85 -4.95 -12.51
CA PRO A 350 0.36 -4.39 -11.89
C PRO A 350 1.65 -4.66 -12.67
N LYS A 351 2.66 -3.80 -12.45
CA LYS A 351 4.00 -3.97 -13.06
C LYS A 351 4.73 -5.11 -12.38
N SER A 352 5.51 -5.88 -13.12
CA SER A 352 6.34 -6.96 -12.57
C SER A 352 7.81 -6.79 -12.98
N GLN A 353 8.70 -7.35 -12.18
CA GLN A 353 10.12 -7.38 -12.46
C GLN A 353 10.66 -8.78 -12.20
N TYR A 354 11.53 -9.22 -13.09
CA TYR A 354 12.32 -10.44 -12.95
C TYR A 354 13.79 -10.06 -12.87
N VAL A 355 14.51 -10.72 -11.97
CA VAL A 355 15.93 -10.48 -11.73
C VAL A 355 16.67 -11.80 -11.80
N THR A 356 17.73 -11.84 -12.60
CA THR A 356 18.63 -12.97 -12.72
C THR A 356 20.03 -12.57 -12.25
N ILE A 357 20.51 -13.23 -11.19
CA ILE A 357 21.88 -13.06 -10.68
C ILE A 357 22.68 -14.28 -11.10
N PRO A 358 23.68 -14.13 -11.98
CA PRO A 358 24.47 -15.26 -12.44
C PRO A 358 25.45 -15.75 -11.36
N ARG A 359 25.85 -17.02 -11.45
CA ARG A 359 26.83 -17.66 -10.54
C ARG A 359 26.44 -17.57 -9.07
N ALA A 360 25.60 -18.48 -8.64
CA ALA A 360 25.13 -18.53 -7.25
C ALA A 360 26.27 -18.65 -6.22
N GLU A 361 27.38 -19.35 -6.53
CA GLU A 361 28.51 -19.54 -5.60
C GLU A 361 29.10 -18.23 -5.06
N ASP A 362 29.28 -17.22 -5.92
CA ASP A 362 29.78 -15.89 -5.54
C ASP A 362 28.66 -15.01 -4.93
N ASN A 363 27.41 -15.45 -5.11
CA ASN A 363 26.19 -14.70 -4.86
C ASN A 363 25.29 -15.34 -3.80
N ILE A 364 25.83 -16.17 -2.92
CA ILE A 364 25.12 -16.60 -1.71
C ILE A 364 24.95 -15.41 -0.77
N GLY A 365 23.83 -15.38 -0.05
CA GLY A 365 23.50 -14.29 0.88
C GLY A 365 22.01 -14.04 1.01
N ALA A 366 21.68 -13.02 1.80
CA ALA A 366 20.32 -12.56 2.01
C ALA A 366 19.97 -11.43 1.04
N TYR A 367 18.84 -11.55 0.35
CA TYR A 367 18.40 -10.60 -0.67
C TYR A 367 17.14 -9.88 -0.24
N GLN A 368 17.11 -8.57 -0.48
CA GLN A 368 15.93 -7.73 -0.22
C GLN A 368 15.78 -6.69 -1.32
N LEU A 369 14.54 -6.48 -1.78
CA LEU A 369 14.20 -5.40 -2.69
C LEU A 369 13.68 -4.19 -1.91
N CYS A 370 14.20 -3.01 -2.23
CA CYS A 370 13.74 -1.73 -1.71
C CYS A 370 13.19 -0.90 -2.86
N TYR A 371 11.94 -0.46 -2.76
CA TYR A 371 11.33 0.41 -3.75
C TYR A 371 10.60 1.55 -3.05
N ASN A 372 11.02 2.79 -3.36
CA ASN A 372 10.68 3.97 -2.56
C ASN A 372 11.03 3.72 -1.09
N ASN A 373 10.03 3.80 -0.20
CA ASN A 373 10.17 3.52 1.23
C ASN A 373 9.68 2.12 1.63
N MET A 374 9.29 1.27 0.66
CA MET A 374 8.88 -0.11 0.92
C MET A 374 10.08 -1.05 0.79
N LYS A 375 10.23 -1.97 1.73
CA LYS A 375 11.16 -3.11 1.61
C LYS A 375 10.39 -4.40 1.48
N SER A 376 10.84 -5.30 0.61
CA SER A 376 10.29 -6.63 0.49
C SER A 376 10.62 -7.52 1.69
N ASN A 377 10.05 -8.72 1.71
CA ASN A 377 10.63 -9.82 2.49
C ASN A 377 12.10 -10.03 2.10
N ILE A 378 12.85 -10.59 3.03
CA ILE A 378 14.21 -11.08 2.78
C ILE A 378 14.09 -12.51 2.23
N ILE A 379 14.96 -12.92 1.31
CA ILE A 379 15.18 -14.34 0.97
C ILE A 379 16.64 -14.66 1.19
N VAL A 380 16.92 -15.64 2.06
CA VAL A 380 18.28 -16.16 2.26
C VAL A 380 18.52 -17.30 1.28
N VAL A 381 19.51 -17.13 0.41
CA VAL A 381 19.89 -18.13 -0.60
C VAL A 381 21.13 -18.87 -0.14
N PHE A 382 21.09 -20.19 -0.19
CA PHE A 382 22.17 -21.10 0.15
C PHE A 382 22.68 -21.86 -1.09
N ALA A 383 23.95 -22.22 -1.10
CA ALA A 383 24.48 -23.14 -2.12
C ALA A 383 23.93 -24.55 -1.88
N TYR A 384 23.57 -25.24 -2.96
CA TYR A 384 23.09 -26.61 -2.88
C TYR A 384 24.18 -27.54 -2.37
N ASP A 385 23.88 -28.19 -1.26
CA ASP A 385 24.67 -29.25 -0.65
C ASP A 385 23.78 -30.50 -0.58
N PRO A 386 24.08 -31.57 -1.34
CA PRO A 386 23.27 -32.77 -1.39
C PRO A 386 23.21 -33.54 -0.08
N GLU A 387 24.11 -33.31 0.88
CA GLU A 387 24.05 -33.95 2.20
C GLU A 387 23.15 -33.17 3.16
N LYS A 388 23.04 -31.85 2.97
CA LYS A 388 22.34 -30.96 3.89
C LYS A 388 20.93 -30.61 3.47
N PHE A 389 20.70 -30.35 2.17
CA PHE A 389 19.45 -29.76 1.67
C PHE A 389 18.75 -30.66 0.64
N SER A 390 17.43 -30.51 0.51
CA SER A 390 16.72 -31.00 -0.69
C SER A 390 17.04 -30.14 -1.91
N SER A 391 16.77 -30.67 -3.10
CA SER A 391 17.08 -29.97 -4.36
C SER A 391 16.28 -28.68 -4.51
N GLU A 392 16.79 -27.71 -5.28
CA GLU A 392 16.12 -26.42 -5.57
C GLU A 392 14.64 -26.60 -5.93
N ASN A 393 14.34 -27.53 -6.84
CA ASN A 393 12.97 -27.76 -7.30
C ASN A 393 12.07 -28.40 -6.25
N GLU A 394 12.62 -29.23 -5.35
CA GLU A 394 11.87 -29.79 -4.22
C GLU A 394 11.60 -28.71 -3.17
N GLN A 395 12.60 -27.87 -2.86
CA GLN A 395 12.43 -26.72 -1.95
C GLN A 395 11.30 -25.80 -2.43
N ASN A 396 11.26 -25.50 -3.73
CA ASN A 396 10.20 -24.72 -4.35
C ASN A 396 8.83 -25.39 -4.19
N CYS A 397 8.72 -26.68 -4.52
CA CYS A 397 7.47 -27.42 -4.42
C CYS A 397 6.94 -27.48 -2.98
N LEU A 398 7.82 -27.74 -2.01
CA LEU A 398 7.47 -27.84 -0.58
C LEU A 398 7.08 -26.50 0.02
N ARG A 399 7.77 -25.40 -0.32
CA ARG A 399 7.37 -24.05 0.09
C ARG A 399 6.02 -23.66 -0.52
N PHE A 400 5.80 -23.99 -1.79
CA PHE A 400 4.52 -23.72 -2.45
C PHE A 400 3.37 -24.54 -1.85
N PHE A 401 3.64 -25.78 -1.44
CA PHE A 401 2.72 -26.62 -0.68
C PHE A 401 2.39 -26.01 0.69
N ALA A 402 3.40 -25.58 1.46
CA ALA A 402 3.18 -24.90 2.74
C ALA A 402 2.36 -23.60 2.58
N LEU A 403 2.56 -22.87 1.48
CA LEU A 403 1.80 -21.65 1.18
C LEU A 403 0.30 -21.91 0.96
N GLN A 404 -0.10 -23.13 0.52
CA GLN A 404 -1.51 -23.50 0.37
C GLN A 404 -2.26 -23.46 1.70
N ASP A 405 -1.60 -23.76 2.81
CA ASP A 405 -2.19 -23.65 4.15
C ASP A 405 -2.54 -22.19 4.49
N VAL A 406 -1.65 -21.26 4.16
CA VAL A 406 -1.85 -19.82 4.33
C VAL A 406 -3.01 -19.33 3.45
N SER A 407 -3.09 -19.81 2.21
CA SER A 407 -4.22 -19.53 1.31
C SER A 407 -5.55 -20.03 1.86
N ARG A 408 -5.58 -21.23 2.45
CA ARG A 408 -6.77 -21.79 3.10
C ARG A 408 -7.22 -20.94 4.29
N LYS A 409 -6.29 -20.47 5.12
CA LYS A 409 -6.59 -19.55 6.23
C LYS A 409 -7.16 -18.22 5.74
N ALA A 410 -6.66 -17.68 4.64
CA ALA A 410 -7.21 -16.45 4.04
C ALA A 410 -8.67 -16.64 3.58
N MET A 411 -8.99 -17.79 2.96
CA MET A 411 -10.37 -18.15 2.60
C MET A 411 -11.27 -18.24 3.84
N LYS A 412 -10.79 -18.89 4.90
CA LYS A 412 -11.49 -18.99 6.19
C LYS A 412 -11.81 -17.61 6.76
N MET A 413 -10.81 -16.73 6.89
CA MET A 413 -11.02 -15.37 7.40
C MET A 413 -12.11 -14.66 6.61
N LYS A 414 -12.10 -14.80 5.28
CA LYS A 414 -13.11 -14.19 4.43
C LYS A 414 -14.50 -14.77 4.67
N ILE A 415 -14.64 -16.08 4.86
CA ILE A 415 -15.91 -16.73 5.24
C ILE A 415 -16.39 -16.23 6.62
N ASP A 416 -15.50 -16.12 7.60
CA ASP A 416 -15.83 -15.62 8.94
C ASP A 416 -16.38 -14.18 8.91
N THR A 417 -15.91 -13.35 7.97
CA THR A 417 -16.50 -12.01 7.78
C THR A 417 -17.92 -12.04 7.21
N MET A 418 -18.29 -13.10 6.49
CA MET A 418 -19.62 -13.27 5.89
C MET A 418 -20.61 -13.90 6.86
N PHE A 419 -20.13 -14.73 7.80
CA PHE A 419 -20.99 -15.47 8.71
C PHE A 419 -20.35 -15.67 10.09
N GLN A 420 -21.02 -15.17 11.14
CA GLN A 420 -20.44 -15.10 12.48
C GLN A 420 -20.48 -16.42 13.28
N ASN A 421 -21.37 -17.36 12.94
CA ASN A 421 -21.53 -18.63 13.66
C ASN A 421 -21.32 -19.84 12.72
N PHE A 422 -20.20 -20.54 12.89
CA PHE A 422 -19.84 -21.69 12.07
C PHE A 422 -20.89 -22.81 12.09
N GLU A 423 -21.36 -23.22 13.27
CA GLU A 423 -22.29 -24.35 13.45
C GLU A 423 -23.62 -24.11 12.71
N THR A 424 -24.14 -22.89 12.80
CA THR A 424 -25.39 -22.48 12.14
C THR A 424 -25.24 -22.44 10.63
N MET A 425 -24.12 -21.88 10.13
CA MET A 425 -23.82 -21.87 8.70
C MET A 425 -23.64 -23.29 8.17
N TRP A 426 -22.86 -24.12 8.87
CA TRP A 426 -22.58 -25.48 8.45
C TRP A 426 -23.85 -26.32 8.38
N THR A 427 -24.71 -26.25 9.40
CA THR A 427 -26.01 -26.94 9.42
C THR A 427 -26.89 -26.51 8.24
N SER A 428 -26.87 -25.22 7.90
CA SER A 428 -27.63 -24.67 6.77
C SER A 428 -27.08 -25.16 5.43
N PHE A 429 -25.76 -25.19 5.27
CA PHE A 429 -25.07 -25.70 4.10
C PHE A 429 -25.29 -27.21 3.92
N GLU A 430 -25.18 -28.00 4.99
CA GLU A 430 -25.45 -29.44 4.99
C GLU A 430 -26.90 -29.75 4.60
N THR A 431 -27.84 -28.97 5.15
CA THR A 431 -29.27 -29.05 4.79
C THR A 431 -29.48 -28.73 3.31
N TYR A 432 -28.82 -27.69 2.79
CA TYR A 432 -28.85 -27.34 1.37
C TYR A 432 -28.31 -28.49 0.51
N CYS A 433 -27.10 -28.99 0.77
CA CYS A 433 -26.49 -30.08 0.01
C CYS A 433 -27.35 -31.36 0.04
N THR A 434 -28.00 -31.63 1.17
CA THR A 434 -28.96 -32.73 1.30
C THR A 434 -30.18 -32.52 0.42
N LYS A 435 -30.82 -31.35 0.48
CA LYS A 435 -32.02 -31.04 -0.32
C LYS A 435 -31.74 -31.06 -1.83
N THR A 436 -30.56 -30.61 -2.25
CA THR A 436 -30.17 -30.56 -3.66
C THR A 436 -29.49 -31.83 -4.18
N ARG A 437 -29.45 -32.91 -3.38
CA ARG A 437 -28.76 -34.18 -3.72
C ARG A 437 -27.26 -34.04 -4.04
N LYS A 438 -26.58 -33.07 -3.44
CA LYS A 438 -25.14 -32.80 -3.63
C LYS A 438 -24.27 -33.23 -2.44
N ARG A 439 -24.68 -34.29 -1.71
CA ARG A 439 -24.00 -34.75 -0.48
C ARG A 439 -22.53 -35.16 -0.66
N ALA A 440 -22.10 -35.47 -1.89
CA ALA A 440 -20.73 -35.92 -2.17
C ALA A 440 -19.64 -34.88 -1.81
N ILE A 441 -19.97 -33.59 -1.75
CA ILE A 441 -19.01 -32.54 -1.36
C ILE A 441 -18.78 -32.48 0.15
N LEU A 442 -19.69 -33.03 0.95
CA LEU A 442 -19.58 -32.99 2.40
C LEU A 442 -18.48 -33.94 2.87
N PRO A 443 -17.65 -33.53 3.84
CA PRO A 443 -16.70 -34.43 4.47
C PRO A 443 -17.43 -35.60 5.17
N PRO A 444 -16.77 -36.76 5.33
CA PRO A 444 -17.37 -37.94 5.96
C PRO A 444 -17.71 -37.72 7.44
N ASP A 445 -16.88 -36.94 8.14
CA ASP A 445 -17.10 -36.53 9.54
C ASP A 445 -17.54 -35.08 9.60
N THR A 446 -18.40 -34.75 10.57
CA THR A 446 -18.82 -33.36 10.81
C THR A 446 -17.61 -32.53 11.23
N PRO A 447 -17.25 -31.46 10.49
CA PRO A 447 -16.13 -30.60 10.84
C PRO A 447 -16.42 -29.88 12.14
N SER A 448 -15.40 -29.75 12.99
CA SER A 448 -15.50 -29.00 14.25
C SER A 448 -15.25 -27.51 14.03
N SER A 449 -14.51 -27.16 12.98
CA SER A 449 -14.23 -25.78 12.59
C SER A 449 -13.97 -25.64 11.08
N LEU A 450 -13.86 -24.40 10.60
CA LEU A 450 -13.42 -24.12 9.23
C LEU A 450 -11.99 -24.62 8.93
N ASP A 451 -11.14 -24.84 9.94
CA ASP A 451 -9.77 -25.31 9.73
C ASP A 451 -9.73 -26.76 9.21
N ASP A 452 -10.80 -27.52 9.46
CA ASP A 452 -10.94 -28.92 9.03
C ASP A 452 -11.34 -29.04 7.55
N LEU A 453 -11.80 -27.95 6.93
CA LEU A 453 -12.33 -27.95 5.56
C LEU A 453 -11.23 -27.89 4.51
N ASP A 454 -11.36 -28.70 3.46
CA ASP A 454 -10.51 -28.61 2.28
C ASP A 454 -10.90 -27.43 1.37
N VAL A 455 -9.98 -26.98 0.51
CA VAL A 455 -10.20 -25.90 -0.47
C VAL A 455 -11.44 -26.16 -1.34
N SER A 456 -11.68 -27.40 -1.78
CA SER A 456 -12.87 -27.72 -2.59
C SER A 456 -14.17 -27.47 -1.83
N VAL A 457 -14.21 -27.82 -0.54
CA VAL A 457 -15.40 -27.62 0.31
C VAL A 457 -15.61 -26.14 0.58
N MET A 458 -14.53 -25.39 0.86
CA MET A 458 -14.59 -23.94 0.99
C MET A 458 -15.11 -23.29 -0.30
N CYS A 459 -14.68 -23.72 -1.48
CA CYS A 459 -15.23 -23.21 -2.76
C CYS A 459 -16.74 -23.45 -2.89
N ALA A 460 -17.22 -24.66 -2.55
CA ALA A 460 -18.66 -24.94 -2.57
C ALA A 460 -19.43 -24.07 -1.56
N LEU A 461 -18.83 -23.80 -0.41
CA LEU A 461 -19.42 -22.93 0.61
C LEU A 461 -19.50 -21.47 0.13
N PHE A 462 -18.46 -20.93 -0.50
CA PHE A 462 -18.49 -19.61 -1.14
C PHE A 462 -19.59 -19.51 -2.21
N GLN A 463 -19.77 -20.55 -3.03
CA GLN A 463 -20.86 -20.61 -4.00
C GLN A 463 -22.24 -20.61 -3.34
N TYR A 464 -22.39 -21.32 -2.22
CA TYR A 464 -23.62 -21.35 -1.43
C TYR A 464 -23.95 -20.00 -0.77
N LEU A 465 -22.94 -19.29 -0.25
CA LEU A 465 -23.09 -17.96 0.34
C LEU A 465 -23.44 -16.86 -0.69
N HIS A 466 -23.69 -17.25 -1.94
CA HIS A 466 -24.13 -16.39 -3.04
C HIS A 466 -23.21 -15.19 -3.31
N GLU A 467 -21.90 -15.42 -3.21
CA GLU A 467 -20.94 -14.47 -3.79
C GLU A 467 -21.09 -14.37 -5.31
N LYS A 468 -20.75 -13.20 -5.87
CA LYS A 468 -20.73 -13.00 -7.33
C LYS A 468 -19.90 -14.10 -8.00
N SER A 469 -20.34 -14.59 -9.16
CA SER A 469 -19.53 -15.56 -9.91
C SER A 469 -18.18 -14.96 -10.34
N PRO A 470 -17.13 -15.77 -10.51
CA PRO A 470 -15.85 -15.31 -11.05
C PRO A 470 -16.05 -14.55 -12.36
N THR A 471 -15.23 -13.54 -12.61
CA THR A 471 -15.35 -12.59 -13.72
C THR A 471 -15.33 -13.31 -15.08
N GLN A 472 -14.51 -14.35 -15.22
CA GLN A 472 -14.40 -15.17 -16.44
C GLN A 472 -15.35 -16.39 -16.45
N GLY A 473 -16.24 -16.50 -15.46
CA GLY A 473 -17.10 -17.66 -15.25
C GLY A 473 -16.40 -18.84 -14.58
N LEU A 474 -17.14 -19.94 -14.36
CA LEU A 474 -16.65 -21.13 -13.66
C LEU A 474 -15.70 -22.00 -14.50
N GLU A 475 -15.63 -21.79 -15.81
CA GLU A 475 -14.84 -22.63 -16.73
C GLU A 475 -13.43 -22.11 -17.02
N LYS A 476 -13.22 -20.79 -17.01
CA LYS A 476 -11.94 -20.18 -17.38
C LYS A 476 -11.16 -19.68 -16.17
N ASP A 477 -9.87 -19.97 -16.11
CA ASP A 477 -9.05 -19.53 -14.99
C ASP A 477 -8.93 -17.99 -14.93
N PRO A 478 -8.86 -17.41 -13.71
CA PRO A 478 -8.76 -15.97 -13.55
C PRO A 478 -7.45 -15.42 -14.13
N GLY A 479 -7.53 -14.33 -14.89
CA GLY A 479 -6.38 -13.55 -15.33
C GLY A 479 -5.85 -12.63 -14.23
N VAL A 480 -4.72 -11.98 -14.49
CA VAL A 480 -4.02 -11.09 -13.51
C VAL A 480 -4.88 -9.90 -13.05
N ASN A 481 -5.84 -9.46 -13.88
CA ASN A 481 -6.72 -8.33 -13.60
C ASN A 481 -8.03 -8.72 -12.90
N ASP A 482 -8.33 -10.02 -12.81
CA ASP A 482 -9.56 -10.55 -12.21
C ASP A 482 -9.36 -10.63 -10.69
N ILE A 483 -9.76 -9.58 -9.97
CA ILE A 483 -9.41 -9.34 -8.55
C ILE A 483 -10.62 -9.37 -7.61
N GLU A 484 -11.78 -9.84 -8.07
CA GLU A 484 -12.94 -10.02 -7.19
C GLU A 484 -12.71 -11.22 -6.25
N ILE A 485 -13.45 -11.27 -5.14
CA ILE A 485 -13.29 -12.32 -4.11
C ILE A 485 -13.47 -13.72 -4.71
N ALA A 486 -14.46 -13.90 -5.58
CA ALA A 486 -14.70 -15.17 -6.28
C ALA A 486 -13.57 -15.55 -7.25
N ASP A 487 -12.90 -14.56 -7.85
CA ASP A 487 -11.72 -14.79 -8.67
C ASP A 487 -10.55 -15.28 -7.81
N ASP A 488 -10.36 -14.69 -6.62
CA ASP A 488 -9.33 -15.12 -5.67
C ASP A 488 -9.57 -16.50 -5.09
N VAL A 489 -10.82 -16.84 -4.77
CA VAL A 489 -11.23 -18.19 -4.36
C VAL A 489 -10.90 -19.20 -5.47
N LYS A 490 -11.22 -18.87 -6.72
CA LYS A 490 -10.91 -19.72 -7.87
C LYS A 490 -9.41 -19.83 -8.14
N ARG A 491 -8.67 -18.74 -7.97
CA ARG A 491 -7.21 -18.70 -8.13
C ARG A 491 -6.50 -19.60 -7.13
N ILE A 492 -6.95 -19.61 -5.86
CA ILE A 492 -6.43 -20.56 -4.85
C ILE A 492 -6.74 -22.01 -5.26
N ARG A 493 -7.96 -22.31 -5.70
CA ARG A 493 -8.33 -23.64 -6.22
C ARG A 493 -7.44 -24.06 -7.40
N MET A 494 -7.22 -23.17 -8.37
CA MET A 494 -6.36 -23.40 -9.54
C MET A 494 -4.92 -23.74 -9.12
N HIS A 495 -4.32 -22.95 -8.24
CA HIS A 495 -2.94 -23.17 -7.75
C HIS A 495 -2.81 -24.44 -6.92
N ARG A 496 -3.81 -24.73 -6.07
CA ARG A 496 -3.89 -25.99 -5.33
C ARG A 496 -3.94 -27.18 -6.29
N ASN A 497 -4.74 -27.09 -7.35
CA ASN A 497 -4.86 -28.12 -8.37
C ASN A 497 -3.54 -28.33 -9.14
N LYS A 498 -2.79 -27.25 -9.41
CA LYS A 498 -1.44 -27.35 -10.02
C LYS A 498 -0.51 -28.24 -9.20
N ILE A 499 -0.55 -28.20 -7.86
CA ILE A 499 0.27 -29.11 -7.03
C ILE A 499 -0.34 -30.51 -6.95
N SER A 500 -1.67 -30.64 -6.93
CA SER A 500 -2.33 -31.94 -6.74
C SER A 500 -2.28 -32.84 -7.97
N HIS A 501 -2.20 -32.28 -9.18
CA HIS A 501 -2.21 -33.06 -10.43
C HIS A 501 -0.81 -33.30 -11.03
N VAL A 502 0.25 -32.73 -10.45
CA VAL A 502 1.63 -32.97 -10.92
C VAL A 502 2.17 -34.28 -10.35
N ALA A 503 2.70 -35.14 -11.24
CA ALA A 503 3.26 -36.44 -10.87
C ALA A 503 4.59 -36.33 -10.08
N SER A 504 5.35 -35.25 -10.29
CA SER A 504 6.63 -35.02 -9.61
C SER A 504 6.47 -34.22 -8.31
N THR A 505 7.42 -34.34 -7.38
CA THR A 505 7.55 -33.49 -6.18
C THR A 505 8.48 -32.30 -6.45
N GLN A 506 8.54 -31.83 -7.69
CA GLN A 506 9.48 -30.83 -8.16
C GLN A 506 8.75 -29.69 -8.87
N MET A 507 9.21 -28.47 -8.65
CA MET A 507 8.68 -27.25 -9.26
C MET A 507 9.84 -26.33 -9.65
N THR A 508 9.87 -25.88 -10.90
CA THR A 508 10.93 -24.96 -11.35
C THR A 508 10.83 -23.62 -10.61
N THR A 509 11.96 -22.92 -10.45
CA THR A 509 11.98 -21.61 -9.79
C THR A 509 11.11 -20.57 -10.52
N MET A 510 11.03 -20.65 -11.84
CA MET A 510 10.20 -19.76 -12.65
C MET A 510 8.71 -20.01 -12.41
N ASP A 511 8.28 -21.28 -12.46
CA ASP A 511 6.90 -21.68 -12.14
C ASP A 511 6.52 -21.30 -10.70
N PHE A 512 7.44 -21.53 -9.77
CA PHE A 512 7.27 -21.19 -8.35
C PHE A 512 7.05 -19.70 -8.19
N ASN A 513 7.94 -18.89 -8.75
CA ASN A 513 7.87 -17.44 -8.68
C ASN A 513 6.56 -16.90 -9.25
N ASP A 514 6.11 -17.43 -10.39
CA ASP A 514 4.86 -17.01 -11.01
C ASP A 514 3.64 -17.36 -10.16
N ALA A 515 3.55 -18.60 -9.69
CA ALA A 515 2.42 -19.08 -8.91
C ALA A 515 2.33 -18.43 -7.53
N VAL A 516 3.46 -18.29 -6.84
CA VAL A 516 3.54 -17.67 -5.51
C VAL A 516 3.10 -16.21 -5.55
N MET A 517 3.57 -15.43 -6.52
CA MET A 517 3.26 -14.00 -6.56
C MET A 517 1.79 -13.75 -6.87
N ASP A 518 1.17 -14.58 -7.70
CA ASP A 518 -0.27 -14.54 -7.96
C ASP A 518 -1.08 -14.95 -6.72
N LEU A 519 -0.64 -16.00 -6.01
CA LEU A 519 -1.29 -16.51 -4.80
C LEU A 519 -1.19 -15.52 -3.63
N ILE A 520 -0.04 -14.87 -3.43
CA ILE A 520 0.14 -13.82 -2.41
C ILE A 520 -0.85 -12.68 -2.65
N GLY A 521 -1.01 -12.24 -3.91
CA GLY A 521 -1.99 -11.22 -4.26
C GLY A 521 -3.43 -11.59 -3.85
N ALA A 522 -3.81 -12.86 -4.05
CA ALA A 522 -5.12 -13.38 -3.62
C ALA A 522 -5.25 -13.43 -2.09
N ILE A 523 -4.21 -13.90 -1.39
CA ILE A 523 -4.19 -13.96 0.09
C ILE A 523 -4.38 -12.55 0.67
N GLN A 524 -3.63 -11.57 0.17
CA GLN A 524 -3.73 -10.18 0.65
C GLN A 524 -5.14 -9.61 0.47
N ARG A 525 -5.79 -9.85 -0.66
CA ARG A 525 -7.16 -9.38 -0.92
C ARG A 525 -8.21 -10.08 -0.05
N LEU A 526 -8.13 -11.41 0.09
CA LEU A 526 -9.09 -12.19 0.89
C LEU A 526 -8.97 -11.89 2.38
N SER A 527 -7.74 -11.74 2.87
CA SER A 527 -7.46 -11.45 4.28
C SER A 527 -7.55 -9.97 4.64
N ASN A 528 -7.71 -9.09 3.65
CA ASN A 528 -7.62 -7.64 3.80
C ASN A 528 -6.30 -7.22 4.48
N ASP A 529 -5.18 -7.66 3.89
CA ASP A 529 -3.83 -7.33 4.34
C ASP A 529 -3.58 -7.79 5.80
N ASP A 530 -4.01 -9.01 6.16
CA ASP A 530 -3.85 -9.52 7.53
C ASP A 530 -2.38 -9.68 7.94
N ALA A 531 -2.09 -9.17 9.13
CA ALA A 531 -0.79 -9.15 9.78
C ALA A 531 -0.14 -10.53 9.94
N ASP A 532 -0.89 -11.48 10.46
CA ASP A 532 -0.36 -12.79 10.85
C ASP A 532 -0.22 -13.71 9.64
N LEU A 533 -1.11 -13.58 8.65
CA LEU A 533 -0.94 -14.29 7.38
C LEU A 533 0.26 -13.77 6.61
N ILE A 534 0.51 -12.45 6.59
CA ILE A 534 1.69 -11.90 5.89
C ILE A 534 3.00 -12.33 6.55
N ARG A 535 3.05 -12.41 7.89
CA ARG A 535 4.18 -13.02 8.60
C ARG A 535 4.37 -14.49 8.21
N GLN A 536 3.28 -15.26 8.12
CA GLN A 536 3.33 -16.65 7.69
C GLN A 536 3.81 -16.79 6.24
N ILE A 537 3.44 -15.87 5.33
CA ILE A 537 3.97 -15.81 3.96
C ILE A 537 5.48 -15.61 4.00
N CYS A 538 5.98 -14.57 4.69
CA CYS A 538 7.41 -14.28 4.79
C CYS A 538 8.22 -15.47 5.36
N ALA A 539 7.70 -16.12 6.42
CA ALA A 539 8.31 -17.30 7.01
C ALA A 539 8.33 -18.48 6.03
N THR A 540 7.24 -18.70 5.29
CA THR A 540 7.14 -19.78 4.31
C THR A 540 8.09 -19.58 3.14
N LEU A 541 8.22 -18.36 2.62
CA LEU A 541 9.13 -18.05 1.52
C LEU A 541 10.61 -18.25 1.90
N ASN A 542 10.96 -18.03 3.16
CA ASN A 542 12.31 -18.24 3.69
C ASN A 542 12.60 -19.65 4.18
N LYS A 543 11.58 -20.53 4.27
CA LYS A 543 11.76 -21.85 4.87
C LYS A 543 12.71 -22.70 4.02
N VAL A 544 13.74 -23.26 4.66
CA VAL A 544 14.68 -24.20 4.05
C VAL A 544 14.43 -25.60 4.62
N PHE A 545 14.23 -26.58 3.74
CA PHE A 545 14.04 -27.96 4.13
C PHE A 545 15.37 -28.72 4.09
N SER A 546 15.86 -29.14 5.25
CA SER A 546 17.06 -29.96 5.36
C SER A 546 16.72 -31.45 5.21
N LYS A 547 17.67 -32.26 4.76
CA LYS A 547 17.47 -33.72 4.69
C LYS A 547 17.28 -34.33 6.09
N GLY A 548 16.46 -35.37 6.17
CA GLY A 548 16.17 -36.10 7.41
C GLY A 548 14.69 -36.42 7.58
N GLU A 549 14.32 -36.91 8.77
CA GLU A 549 12.96 -37.39 9.07
C GLU A 549 11.87 -36.33 8.86
N GLU A 550 12.17 -35.04 9.09
CA GLU A 550 11.20 -33.96 8.86
C GLU A 550 10.82 -33.84 7.37
N LEU A 551 11.80 -33.94 6.48
CA LEU A 551 11.57 -33.89 5.03
C LEU A 551 10.73 -35.09 4.57
N ASP A 552 11.06 -36.29 5.03
CA ASP A 552 10.32 -37.51 4.68
C ASP A 552 8.87 -37.45 5.16
N LYS A 553 8.66 -36.93 6.38
CA LYS A 553 7.33 -36.69 6.93
C LYS A 553 6.53 -35.72 6.04
N ILE A 554 7.10 -34.59 5.67
CA ILE A 554 6.41 -33.58 4.84
C ILE A 554 6.14 -34.11 3.44
N LEU A 555 7.04 -34.89 2.84
CA LEU A 555 6.81 -35.54 1.55
C LEU A 555 5.67 -36.56 1.61
N LYS A 556 5.54 -37.29 2.73
CA LYS A 556 4.41 -38.20 2.96
C LYS A 556 3.09 -37.43 3.13
N GLU A 557 3.12 -36.33 3.87
CA GLU A 557 1.97 -35.41 4.01
C GLU A 557 1.55 -34.82 2.66
N LEU A 558 2.50 -34.40 1.84
CA LEU A 558 2.25 -33.91 0.48
C LEU A 558 1.56 -34.99 -0.37
N LYS A 559 2.05 -36.23 -0.36
CA LYS A 559 1.41 -37.34 -1.09
C LYS A 559 -0.03 -37.58 -0.62
N ALA A 560 -0.25 -37.65 0.69
CA ALA A 560 -1.59 -37.81 1.26
C ALA A 560 -2.52 -36.65 0.91
N PHE A 561 -2.00 -35.41 0.96
CA PHE A 561 -2.70 -34.22 0.53
C PHE A 561 -3.14 -34.30 -0.92
N ARG A 562 -2.26 -34.71 -1.85
CA ARG A 562 -2.61 -34.84 -3.27
C ARG A 562 -3.78 -35.79 -3.48
N SER A 563 -3.76 -36.96 -2.86
CA SER A 563 -4.86 -37.94 -2.97
C SER A 563 -6.19 -37.37 -2.43
N LYS A 564 -6.16 -36.72 -1.25
CA LYS A 564 -7.36 -36.11 -0.65
C LYS A 564 -7.91 -34.97 -1.52
N ALA A 565 -7.03 -34.10 -2.00
CA ALA A 565 -7.34 -32.95 -2.84
C ALA A 565 -7.94 -33.38 -4.19
N GLN A 566 -7.40 -34.41 -4.84
CA GLN A 566 -7.96 -34.95 -6.08
C GLN A 566 -9.37 -35.52 -5.87
N ALA A 567 -9.59 -36.22 -4.75
CA ALA A 567 -10.90 -36.79 -4.42
C ALA A 567 -11.94 -35.70 -4.14
N SER A 568 -11.59 -34.68 -3.34
CA SER A 568 -12.49 -33.56 -3.04
C SER A 568 -12.81 -32.73 -4.28
N GLU A 569 -11.87 -32.60 -5.21
CA GLU A 569 -12.06 -31.86 -6.46
C GLU A 569 -13.09 -32.53 -7.38
N ARG A 570 -13.03 -33.86 -7.53
CA ARG A 570 -14.05 -34.63 -8.28
C ARG A 570 -15.44 -34.45 -7.70
N ASN A 571 -15.55 -34.33 -6.37
CA ASN A 571 -16.83 -34.08 -5.71
C ASN A 571 -17.34 -32.65 -5.96
N LEU A 572 -16.43 -31.66 -6.05
CA LEU A 572 -16.78 -30.28 -6.37
C LEU A 572 -17.25 -30.14 -7.82
N GLU A 573 -16.61 -30.80 -8.78
CA GLU A 573 -17.05 -30.80 -10.19
C GLU A 573 -18.49 -31.34 -10.31
N ARG A 574 -18.80 -32.42 -9.60
CA ARG A 574 -20.18 -32.96 -9.49
C ARG A 574 -21.14 -31.95 -8.84
N PHE A 575 -20.69 -31.24 -7.80
CA PHE A 575 -21.47 -30.19 -7.15
C PHE A 575 -21.81 -29.04 -8.10
N GLU A 576 -20.89 -28.66 -8.98
CA GLU A 576 -21.06 -27.59 -9.97
C GLU A 576 -21.99 -27.96 -11.14
N GLY A 577 -22.42 -29.23 -11.23
CA GLY A 577 -23.30 -29.69 -12.31
C GLY A 577 -22.56 -29.94 -13.63
N LYS A 578 -21.22 -29.98 -13.61
CA LYS A 578 -20.42 -30.51 -14.71
C LYS A 578 -20.64 -32.03 -14.73
N ILE A 579 -21.48 -32.50 -15.65
CA ILE A 579 -21.75 -33.93 -15.85
C ILE A 579 -20.40 -34.62 -16.10
N PRO A 580 -20.04 -35.71 -15.39
CA PRO A 580 -18.97 -36.59 -15.84
C PRO A 580 -19.53 -37.48 -16.96
N ASP A 581 -19.71 -36.89 -18.13
CA ASP A 581 -19.79 -37.58 -19.41
C ASP A 581 -19.11 -36.67 -20.43
N VAL A 582 -17.84 -36.40 -20.21
CA VAL A 582 -16.77 -36.33 -21.22
C VAL A 582 -15.47 -36.37 -20.42
N LYS A 583 -14.56 -37.23 -20.89
CA LYS A 583 -13.14 -37.31 -20.60
C LYS A 583 -12.55 -36.06 -19.92
N VAL A 584 -11.71 -36.31 -18.91
CA VAL A 584 -10.61 -35.41 -18.48
C VAL A 584 -10.14 -34.60 -19.68
N PRO A 585 -9.97 -33.26 -19.61
CA PRO A 585 -9.54 -32.48 -20.75
C PRO A 585 -8.28 -33.11 -21.32
N HIS A 586 -8.45 -33.80 -22.44
CA HIS A 586 -7.34 -34.13 -23.29
C HIS A 586 -6.64 -32.79 -23.52
N MET A 587 -5.36 -32.72 -23.15
CA MET A 587 -4.43 -31.89 -23.90
C MET A 587 -4.83 -32.09 -25.35
N VAL A 588 -5.14 -31.00 -26.07
CA VAL A 588 -5.54 -31.03 -27.47
C VAL A 588 -4.57 -31.97 -28.22
N GLN A 589 -4.93 -33.24 -28.33
CA GLN A 589 -4.31 -34.18 -29.22
C GLN A 589 -5.11 -33.96 -30.48
N ASN A 590 -4.50 -33.24 -31.42
CA ASN A 590 -4.87 -33.40 -32.81
C ASN A 590 -5.00 -34.91 -33.05
N HIS A 591 -6.21 -35.41 -33.31
CA HIS A 591 -6.43 -36.84 -33.56
C HIS A 591 -5.67 -37.34 -34.83
N ASP A 592 -5.05 -36.42 -35.58
CA ASP A 592 -4.14 -36.70 -36.68
C ASP A 592 -2.67 -36.89 -36.27
N GLU A 593 -2.24 -36.43 -35.09
CA GLU A 593 -0.86 -36.59 -34.59
C GLU A 593 -0.69 -37.93 -33.86
N ILE A 594 0.36 -38.65 -34.24
CA ILE A 594 0.70 -39.95 -33.65
C ILE A 594 1.64 -39.74 -32.48
N SER A 595 1.27 -40.32 -31.34
CA SER A 595 2.06 -40.34 -30.12
C SER A 595 1.80 -41.65 -29.36
N PHE A 596 2.58 -41.91 -28.32
CA PHE A 596 2.22 -42.89 -27.32
C PHE A 596 1.05 -42.38 -26.47
N HIS A 597 0.27 -43.33 -25.98
CA HIS A 597 -0.87 -43.09 -25.12
C HIS A 597 -0.41 -42.44 -23.80
N HIS A 598 -1.25 -41.58 -23.24
CA HIS A 598 -0.89 -40.81 -22.05
C HIS A 598 -0.87 -41.65 -20.76
N TRP A 599 -1.50 -42.83 -20.78
CA TRP A 599 -1.35 -43.86 -19.76
C TRP A 599 -0.25 -44.83 -20.18
N TYR A 600 0.79 -44.91 -19.35
CA TYR A 600 1.96 -45.77 -19.54
C TYR A 600 2.46 -46.24 -18.15
N PRO A 601 3.18 -47.38 -18.08
CA PRO A 601 3.65 -47.91 -16.80
C PRO A 601 4.68 -46.98 -16.14
N SER A 602 4.74 -46.99 -14.81
CA SER A 602 5.62 -46.14 -13.99
C SER A 602 7.12 -46.28 -14.32
N SER A 603 7.51 -47.42 -14.88
CA SER A 603 8.86 -47.75 -15.32
C SER A 603 9.25 -47.12 -16.68
N THR A 604 8.32 -46.46 -17.36
CA THR A 604 8.54 -45.71 -18.61
C THR A 604 8.28 -44.22 -18.39
N VAL A 605 9.05 -43.36 -19.07
CA VAL A 605 8.87 -41.91 -19.08
C VAL A 605 8.63 -41.43 -20.50
N MET A 606 7.70 -40.50 -20.69
CA MET A 606 7.36 -39.93 -21.99
C MET A 606 7.96 -38.53 -22.17
N PHE A 607 8.43 -38.23 -23.37
CA PHE A 607 8.96 -36.93 -23.78
C PHE A 607 8.34 -36.46 -25.10
N GLU A 608 8.63 -35.21 -25.48
CA GLU A 608 8.22 -34.61 -26.77
C GLU A 608 6.73 -34.82 -27.10
N LYS A 609 5.84 -34.36 -26.22
CA LYS A 609 4.37 -34.55 -26.37
C LYS A 609 3.96 -36.03 -26.52
N ASN A 610 4.60 -36.91 -25.73
CA ASN A 610 4.42 -38.36 -25.75
C ASN A 610 4.85 -39.05 -27.05
N THR A 611 5.66 -38.42 -27.92
CA THR A 611 6.18 -39.12 -29.11
C THR A 611 7.41 -39.96 -28.82
N VAL A 612 8.11 -39.72 -27.69
CA VAL A 612 9.31 -40.45 -27.27
C VAL A 612 9.06 -41.15 -25.94
N ALA A 613 9.35 -42.45 -25.86
CA ALA A 613 9.25 -43.28 -24.67
C ALA A 613 10.64 -43.74 -24.22
N PHE A 614 10.92 -43.67 -22.92
CA PHE A 614 12.19 -44.06 -22.30
C PHE A 614 11.99 -45.00 -21.12
N ARG A 615 12.73 -46.10 -21.10
CA ARG A 615 12.72 -47.08 -20.02
C ARG A 615 13.67 -46.67 -18.89
N ARG A 616 13.13 -46.26 -17.74
CA ARG A 616 13.91 -45.61 -16.66
C ARG A 616 14.45 -46.58 -15.59
N TRP A 617 13.68 -47.60 -15.19
CA TRP A 617 14.11 -48.57 -14.18
C TRP A 617 13.43 -49.93 -14.36
N GLU A 618 13.90 -50.93 -13.61
CA GLU A 618 13.34 -52.28 -13.59
C GLU A 618 11.95 -52.28 -12.94
N GLY A 619 10.95 -52.70 -13.72
CA GLY A 619 9.57 -52.91 -13.30
C GLY A 619 8.94 -53.97 -14.20
N LYS A 620 7.83 -54.60 -13.82
CA LYS A 620 7.38 -55.83 -14.50
C LYS A 620 7.17 -55.65 -16.02
N ASN A 621 6.66 -54.51 -16.53
CA ASN A 621 6.40 -54.31 -17.97
C ASN A 621 6.81 -52.91 -18.48
N GLY A 622 7.25 -52.79 -19.74
CA GLY A 622 7.59 -51.51 -20.42
C GLY A 622 6.68 -51.16 -21.58
N VAL A 623 5.45 -51.68 -21.55
CA VAL A 623 4.51 -51.64 -22.67
C VAL A 623 3.88 -50.26 -22.84
N CYS A 624 4.05 -49.70 -24.04
CA CYS A 624 3.47 -48.43 -24.46
C CYS A 624 2.46 -48.68 -25.59
N PHE A 625 1.30 -48.05 -25.52
CA PHE A 625 0.26 -48.12 -26.56
C PHE A 625 0.32 -46.91 -27.47
N MET A 626 -0.13 -47.03 -28.71
CA MET A 626 -0.46 -45.86 -29.54
C MET A 626 -1.61 -45.05 -28.92
N ASN A 627 -1.59 -43.73 -29.12
CA ASN A 627 -2.66 -42.83 -28.65
C ASN A 627 -4.01 -43.04 -29.35
N ARG A 628 -4.05 -43.73 -30.49
CA ARG A 628 -5.27 -44.08 -31.21
C ARG A 628 -5.14 -45.40 -31.98
N PRO A 629 -6.25 -45.99 -32.46
CA PRO A 629 -6.22 -47.16 -33.33
C PRO A 629 -5.43 -46.92 -34.62
N LEU A 630 -4.80 -47.99 -35.11
CA LEU A 630 -4.06 -48.04 -36.36
C LEU A 630 -5.04 -48.04 -37.54
N GLN A 631 -4.82 -47.15 -38.52
CA GLN A 631 -5.65 -47.10 -39.73
C GLN A 631 -5.11 -48.07 -40.80
N ARG A 632 -6.01 -48.60 -41.64
CA ARG A 632 -5.64 -49.52 -42.73
C ARG A 632 -4.76 -48.80 -43.76
N GLY A 633 -3.63 -49.42 -44.12
CA GLY A 633 -2.65 -48.83 -45.03
C GLY A 633 -1.87 -47.64 -44.45
N GLU A 634 -2.08 -47.29 -43.18
CA GLU A 634 -1.27 -46.27 -42.51
C GLU A 634 0.13 -46.83 -42.20
N GLU A 635 1.17 -46.02 -42.45
CA GLU A 635 2.55 -46.37 -42.14
C GLU A 635 3.00 -45.64 -40.87
N ILE A 636 3.42 -46.43 -39.88
CA ILE A 636 3.94 -45.97 -38.59
C ILE A 636 5.41 -46.29 -38.51
N PHE A 637 6.22 -45.28 -38.21
CA PHE A 637 7.66 -45.43 -38.03
C PHE A 637 7.99 -45.42 -36.55
N VAL A 638 8.69 -46.46 -36.11
CA VAL A 638 9.22 -46.57 -34.74
C VAL A 638 10.73 -46.49 -34.83
N HIS A 639 11.28 -45.43 -34.26
CA HIS A 639 12.71 -45.14 -34.22
C HIS A 639 13.31 -45.57 -32.88
N ARG A 640 14.59 -45.97 -32.87
CA ARG A 640 15.32 -46.37 -31.65
C ARG A 640 16.69 -45.69 -31.57
N THR A 641 17.09 -45.26 -30.37
CA THR A 641 18.41 -44.62 -30.15
C THR A 641 19.38 -45.45 -29.32
N SER A 642 18.90 -46.28 -28.38
CA SER A 642 19.75 -47.12 -27.54
C SER A 642 20.07 -48.47 -28.20
N LEU A 643 21.26 -49.01 -27.90
CA LEU A 643 21.74 -50.31 -28.37
C LEU A 643 21.57 -51.43 -27.33
N SER A 644 20.87 -51.18 -26.23
CA SER A 644 20.61 -52.13 -25.14
C SER A 644 19.94 -53.40 -25.65
N SER A 645 18.66 -53.35 -26.01
CA SER A 645 17.98 -54.54 -26.53
C SER A 645 18.36 -54.86 -27.99
N LYS A 646 18.51 -56.14 -28.35
CA LYS A 646 18.58 -56.60 -29.76
C LYS A 646 17.21 -56.96 -30.34
N ILE A 647 16.18 -57.00 -29.51
CA ILE A 647 14.85 -57.53 -29.83
C ILE A 647 13.83 -56.38 -29.73
N LEU A 648 13.04 -56.20 -30.78
CA LEU A 648 11.81 -55.44 -30.74
C LEU A 648 10.68 -56.39 -30.38
N LYS A 649 9.93 -56.07 -29.33
CA LYS A 649 8.71 -56.80 -28.98
C LYS A 649 7.50 -55.90 -29.14
N PHE A 650 6.52 -56.36 -29.91
CA PHE A 650 5.34 -55.58 -30.28
C PHE A 650 4.09 -56.45 -30.33
N GLY A 651 2.92 -55.84 -30.27
CA GLY A 651 1.65 -56.56 -30.31
C GLY A 651 0.50 -55.73 -30.90
N LEU A 652 -0.63 -56.39 -31.11
CA LEU A 652 -1.91 -55.76 -31.45
C LEU A 652 -2.96 -56.15 -30.41
N THR A 653 -3.88 -55.23 -30.12
CA THR A 653 -5.01 -55.46 -29.22
C THR A 653 -6.26 -54.72 -29.69
N ASN A 654 -7.45 -55.30 -29.45
CA ASN A 654 -8.73 -54.59 -29.58
C ASN A 654 -9.15 -53.85 -28.31
N ARG A 655 -8.41 -54.00 -27.21
CA ARG A 655 -8.72 -53.29 -25.96
C ARG A 655 -8.28 -51.84 -26.09
N ASP A 656 -9.22 -50.92 -25.89
CA ASP A 656 -8.91 -49.50 -25.80
C ASP A 656 -7.99 -49.26 -24.57
N PRO A 657 -6.80 -48.67 -24.75
CA PRO A 657 -5.91 -48.31 -23.65
C PRO A 657 -6.57 -47.47 -22.56
N GLU A 658 -7.61 -46.69 -22.85
CA GLU A 658 -8.39 -45.95 -21.86
C GLU A 658 -9.25 -46.85 -20.96
N THR A 659 -9.62 -48.05 -21.44
CA THR A 659 -10.45 -49.03 -20.70
C THR A 659 -9.64 -50.05 -19.91
N LEU A 660 -8.31 -50.01 -20.04
CA LEU A 660 -7.41 -50.87 -19.27
C LEU A 660 -7.38 -50.42 -17.81
N ASN A 661 -7.39 -51.38 -16.89
CA ASN A 661 -7.18 -51.10 -15.48
C ASN A 661 -5.69 -50.84 -15.24
N TRP A 662 -5.31 -49.56 -15.17
CA TRP A 662 -3.96 -49.11 -14.83
C TRP A 662 -3.83 -49.07 -13.30
N SER A 663 -3.28 -50.12 -12.71
CA SER A 663 -2.81 -50.08 -11.32
C SER A 663 -1.43 -49.41 -11.26
N ASP A 664 -1.05 -48.87 -10.09
CA ASP A 664 0.25 -48.20 -9.87
C ASP A 664 1.48 -49.06 -10.26
N GLU A 665 1.29 -50.38 -10.41
CA GLU A 665 2.32 -51.34 -10.78
C GLU A 665 2.10 -52.04 -12.14
N PHE A 666 0.90 -51.99 -12.75
CA PHE A 666 0.57 -52.84 -13.93
C PHE A 666 -0.70 -52.41 -14.69
N ALA A 667 -0.67 -52.56 -16.03
CA ALA A 667 -1.86 -52.57 -16.90
C ALA A 667 -2.30 -54.01 -17.17
N ASP A 668 -3.59 -54.34 -17.13
CA ASP A 668 -4.09 -55.68 -17.47
C ASP A 668 -3.86 -56.08 -18.95
N LEU A 669 -2.71 -56.70 -19.21
CA LEU A 669 -2.29 -57.22 -20.51
C LEU A 669 -2.67 -58.69 -20.73
N SER A 670 -3.59 -59.24 -19.94
CA SER A 670 -4.07 -60.61 -20.15
C SER A 670 -4.60 -60.76 -21.59
N ASN A 671 -4.21 -61.85 -22.25
CA ASN A 671 -4.57 -62.22 -23.63
C ASN A 671 -3.93 -61.41 -24.77
N VAL A 672 -3.02 -60.47 -24.49
CA VAL A 672 -2.25 -59.80 -25.55
C VAL A 672 -1.21 -60.76 -26.15
N GLN A 673 -1.27 -60.96 -27.46
CA GLN A 673 -0.27 -61.72 -28.21
C GLN A 673 0.87 -60.79 -28.64
N TYR A 674 2.10 -61.20 -28.35
CA TYR A 674 3.32 -60.49 -28.74
C TYR A 674 4.07 -61.24 -29.82
N HIS A 675 4.70 -60.48 -30.72
CA HIS A 675 5.70 -60.98 -31.65
C HIS A 675 7.03 -60.27 -31.40
N GLU A 676 8.12 -60.97 -31.68
CA GLU A 676 9.47 -60.47 -31.50
C GLU A 676 10.20 -60.44 -32.84
N LYS A 677 10.93 -59.35 -33.09
CA LYS A 677 11.75 -59.17 -34.29
C LYS A 677 13.11 -58.63 -33.92
N THR A 678 14.16 -59.18 -34.53
CA THR A 678 15.53 -58.71 -34.27
C THR A 678 15.77 -57.39 -34.99
N TRP A 679 16.38 -56.42 -34.31
CA TRP A 679 16.76 -55.15 -34.92
C TRP A 679 17.90 -55.32 -35.94
N PRO A 680 17.92 -54.57 -37.06
CA PRO A 680 18.93 -54.68 -38.08
C PRO A 680 20.28 -54.07 -37.63
N PRO A 681 21.42 -54.45 -38.25
CA PRO A 681 22.73 -53.94 -37.86
C PRO A 681 22.92 -52.43 -38.18
N LYS A 682 23.43 -51.69 -37.18
CA LYS A 682 24.10 -50.36 -37.10
C LYS A 682 23.74 -49.18 -38.04
N GLU A 683 23.19 -49.36 -39.23
CA GLU A 683 22.96 -48.25 -40.17
C GLU A 683 21.51 -47.73 -40.19
N LYS A 684 20.55 -48.52 -39.70
CA LYS A 684 19.11 -48.15 -39.71
C LYS A 684 18.54 -48.13 -38.29
N CYS A 685 18.01 -46.96 -37.90
CA CYS A 685 17.47 -46.72 -36.56
C CYS A 685 15.93 -46.74 -36.51
N TYR A 686 15.23 -47.35 -37.48
CA TYR A 686 13.77 -47.38 -37.49
C TYR A 686 13.17 -48.65 -38.10
N ILE A 687 11.91 -48.92 -37.73
CA ILE A 687 11.08 -50.01 -38.24
C ILE A 687 9.74 -49.42 -38.70
N ARG A 688 9.22 -49.90 -39.83
CA ARG A 688 7.91 -49.49 -40.36
C ARG A 688 6.86 -50.56 -40.06
N PHE A 689 5.77 -50.14 -39.44
CA PHE A 689 4.56 -50.92 -39.21
C PHE A 689 3.44 -50.44 -40.13
N SER A 690 2.70 -51.38 -40.73
CA SER A 690 1.50 -51.06 -41.51
C SER A 690 0.48 -52.19 -41.41
N LEU A 691 -0.80 -51.86 -41.30
CA LEU A 691 -1.88 -52.85 -41.25
C LEU A 691 -2.24 -53.28 -42.69
N SER A 692 -1.87 -54.50 -43.09
CA SER A 692 -2.07 -55.02 -44.45
C SER A 692 -3.35 -55.83 -44.64
N GLY A 693 -3.88 -56.41 -43.56
CA GLY A 693 -5.08 -57.25 -43.57
C GLY A 693 -5.97 -57.01 -42.35
N ASN A 694 -7.07 -57.76 -42.26
CA ASN A 694 -8.09 -57.64 -41.22
C ASN A 694 -7.54 -57.85 -39.79
N THR A 695 -6.46 -58.62 -39.61
CA THR A 695 -5.78 -58.88 -38.33
C THR A 695 -4.26 -59.06 -38.48
N SER A 696 -3.69 -58.57 -39.59
CA SER A 696 -2.28 -58.81 -39.94
C SER A 696 -1.47 -57.53 -39.99
N LEU A 697 -0.36 -57.50 -39.25
CA LEU A 697 0.58 -56.39 -39.20
C LEU A 697 1.78 -56.69 -40.07
N THR A 698 2.04 -55.81 -41.03
CA THR A 698 3.23 -55.86 -41.86
C THR A 698 4.34 -55.06 -41.20
N VAL A 699 5.51 -55.68 -41.06
CA VAL A 699 6.68 -55.09 -40.41
C VAL A 699 7.87 -55.18 -41.35
N SER A 700 8.33 -54.03 -41.83
CA SER A 700 9.45 -53.94 -42.77
C SER A 700 10.61 -53.13 -42.20
N LEU A 701 11.82 -53.62 -42.46
CA LEU A 701 13.10 -53.01 -42.04
C LEU A 701 13.75 -52.15 -43.13
N ASP A 702 13.16 -52.11 -44.34
CA ASP A 702 13.68 -51.36 -45.48
C ASP A 702 12.59 -50.74 -46.37
N ASP A 703 12.99 -49.70 -47.08
CA ASP A 703 12.19 -48.94 -48.05
C ASP A 703 11.93 -49.71 -49.35
N SER A 704 12.78 -50.69 -49.65
CA SER A 704 12.69 -51.55 -50.83
C SER A 704 11.60 -52.63 -50.75
N GLN A 705 10.91 -52.77 -49.60
CA GLN A 705 9.97 -53.87 -49.29
C GLN A 705 10.55 -55.31 -49.42
N GLN A 706 11.87 -55.48 -49.54
CA GLN A 706 12.49 -56.81 -49.64
C GLN A 706 12.46 -57.62 -48.33
N ASP A 707 12.48 -56.96 -47.16
CA ASP A 707 12.39 -57.56 -45.81
C ASP A 707 10.99 -57.41 -45.18
N LEU A 708 9.95 -57.59 -45.99
CA LEU A 708 8.56 -57.46 -45.57
C LEU A 708 8.05 -58.75 -44.94
N GLU A 709 7.84 -58.74 -43.62
CA GLU A 709 7.24 -59.86 -42.90
C GLU A 709 5.82 -59.50 -42.44
N VAL A 710 4.92 -60.48 -42.52
CA VAL A 710 3.52 -60.33 -42.12
C VAL A 710 3.28 -61.16 -40.86
N PHE A 711 2.85 -60.50 -39.79
CA PHE A 711 2.54 -61.11 -38.51
C PHE A 711 1.02 -61.18 -38.33
N SER A 712 0.48 -62.39 -38.20
CA SER A 712 -0.93 -62.62 -37.88
C SER A 712 -1.15 -62.67 -36.37
N PHE A 713 -2.26 -62.09 -35.93
CA PHE A 713 -2.70 -62.10 -34.54
C PHE A 713 -4.03 -62.85 -34.44
N GLU A 714 -4.06 -63.94 -33.69
CA GLU A 714 -5.25 -64.80 -33.56
C GLU A 714 -6.20 -64.31 -32.46
N ASN A 715 -5.68 -63.55 -31.50
CA ASN A 715 -6.42 -63.03 -30.35
C ASN A 715 -7.12 -61.69 -30.62
N VAL A 716 -7.18 -61.25 -31.88
CA VAL A 716 -7.78 -59.96 -32.25
C VAL A 716 -8.86 -60.11 -33.32
N SER A 717 -9.91 -59.31 -33.20
CA SER A 717 -11.05 -59.22 -34.12
C SER A 717 -10.81 -58.12 -35.14
N SER A 718 -11.17 -58.39 -36.40
CA SER A 718 -11.05 -57.42 -37.49
C SER A 718 -12.15 -56.36 -37.53
N ASN A 719 -13.21 -56.57 -36.76
CA ASN A 719 -14.37 -55.70 -36.72
C ASN A 719 -14.24 -54.59 -35.68
N ASP A 720 -13.28 -54.71 -34.78
CA ASP A 720 -13.03 -53.77 -33.68
C ASP A 720 -11.73 -52.98 -33.94
N PRO A 721 -11.59 -51.75 -33.40
CA PRO A 721 -10.37 -50.96 -33.58
C PRO A 721 -9.15 -51.68 -33.02
N LEU A 722 -7.99 -51.54 -33.67
CA LEU A 722 -6.74 -52.21 -33.31
C LEU A 722 -5.70 -51.20 -32.86
N TRP A 723 -5.16 -51.35 -31.65
CA TRP A 723 -4.04 -50.55 -31.15
C TRP A 723 -2.73 -51.32 -31.28
N LEU A 724 -1.70 -50.64 -31.79
CA LEU A 724 -0.31 -51.11 -31.73
C LEU A 724 0.26 -50.83 -30.35
N LEU A 725 0.98 -51.80 -29.81
CA LEU A 725 1.73 -51.68 -28.57
C LEU A 725 3.18 -52.13 -28.77
N ILE A 726 4.08 -51.50 -28.02
CA ILE A 726 5.53 -51.71 -28.08
C ILE A 726 6.04 -51.93 -26.65
N ASP A 727 6.79 -53.01 -26.43
CA ASP A 727 7.37 -53.36 -25.13
C ASP A 727 8.83 -52.91 -25.08
N LEU A 728 9.14 -51.96 -24.19
CA LEU A 728 10.51 -51.50 -23.93
C LEU A 728 11.17 -52.47 -22.95
N ILE A 729 12.00 -53.37 -23.49
CA ILE A 729 12.51 -54.55 -22.77
C ILE A 729 13.61 -54.18 -21.78
N GLU A 730 14.59 -53.36 -22.19
CA GLU A 730 15.78 -53.10 -21.37
C GLU A 730 15.81 -51.68 -20.80
N ILE A 731 16.35 -51.53 -19.58
CA ILE A 731 16.61 -50.21 -18.99
C ILE A 731 17.53 -49.42 -19.93
N GLY A 732 17.17 -48.17 -20.20
CA GLY A 732 17.90 -47.31 -21.13
C GLY A 732 17.33 -47.34 -22.56
N ASP A 733 16.39 -48.23 -22.87
CA ASP A 733 15.70 -48.24 -24.15
C ASP A 733 14.95 -46.92 -24.39
N VAL A 734 15.18 -46.30 -25.55
CA VAL A 734 14.48 -45.09 -26.00
C VAL A 734 13.89 -45.37 -27.38
N TYR A 735 12.58 -45.16 -27.51
CA TYR A 735 11.81 -45.36 -28.73
C TYR A 735 11.04 -44.08 -29.08
N GLN A 736 10.96 -43.71 -30.37
CA GLN A 736 10.07 -42.65 -30.85
C GLN A 736 9.11 -43.17 -31.90
N ILE A 737 7.88 -42.69 -31.87
CA ILE A 737 6.86 -43.00 -32.86
C ILE A 737 6.53 -41.78 -33.74
N SER A 738 6.38 -41.98 -35.04
CA SER A 738 6.10 -40.90 -36.00
C SER A 738 5.39 -41.40 -37.27
N LYS A 739 4.79 -40.47 -38.05
CA LYS A 739 4.21 -40.74 -39.39
C LYS A 739 5.21 -40.59 -40.54
N LYS A 740 6.42 -40.09 -40.26
CA LYS A 740 7.43 -39.78 -41.29
C LYS A 740 8.77 -40.33 -40.85
N LYS A 741 9.54 -40.83 -41.81
CA LYS A 741 10.95 -41.14 -41.57
C LYS A 741 11.66 -39.90 -41.06
N THR A 742 12.17 -39.98 -39.85
CA THR A 742 12.92 -38.89 -39.22
C THR A 742 14.41 -39.22 -39.35
N SER A 743 15.17 -38.37 -40.02
CA SER A 743 16.60 -38.60 -40.32
C SER A 743 17.55 -38.16 -39.21
N THR A 744 17.06 -37.49 -38.17
CA THR A 744 17.89 -36.89 -37.11
C THR A 744 17.47 -37.39 -35.74
N PHE A 745 18.16 -38.44 -35.28
CA PHE A 745 18.11 -38.91 -33.90
C PHE A 745 19.43 -38.74 -33.13
N GLN A 746 20.41 -38.06 -33.72
CA GLN A 746 21.76 -37.95 -33.15
C GLN A 746 21.89 -36.96 -31.97
N ASN A 747 20.92 -36.06 -31.75
CA ASN A 747 20.98 -35.04 -30.67
C ASN A 747 20.14 -35.34 -29.42
N LEU A 748 19.23 -36.32 -29.47
CA LEU A 748 18.41 -36.72 -28.32
C LEU A 748 19.19 -37.61 -27.34
N SER A 749 20.10 -38.45 -27.82
CA SER A 749 20.87 -39.33 -26.93
C SER A 749 21.84 -38.56 -26.03
N GLN A 750 22.54 -37.53 -26.53
CA GLN A 750 23.48 -36.76 -25.71
C GLN A 750 22.82 -35.84 -24.69
N THR A 751 21.68 -35.22 -25.02
CA THR A 751 21.02 -34.24 -24.13
C THR A 751 20.28 -34.90 -22.98
N TYR A 752 19.74 -36.12 -23.19
CA TYR A 752 18.92 -36.81 -22.20
C TYR A 752 19.65 -37.94 -21.45
N LEU A 753 20.74 -38.51 -22.03
CA LEU A 753 21.58 -39.51 -21.34
C LEU A 753 22.74 -38.89 -20.54
N SER A 754 23.07 -37.60 -20.72
CA SER A 754 24.06 -36.91 -19.89
C SER A 754 23.48 -36.38 -18.57
N PHE A 755 22.16 -36.28 -18.49
CA PHE A 755 21.43 -36.13 -17.24
C PHE A 755 21.23 -37.53 -16.67
N TRP A 756 21.62 -37.73 -15.41
CA TRP A 756 21.43 -38.94 -14.57
C TRP A 756 22.59 -39.97 -14.59
N PRO A 757 23.38 -40.04 -13.49
CA PRO A 757 24.16 -41.23 -13.17
C PRO A 757 23.22 -42.38 -12.78
N TRP A 758 23.62 -43.59 -13.18
CA TRP A 758 22.97 -44.87 -12.87
C TRP A 758 22.76 -45.06 -11.35
N PRO A 759 21.67 -45.71 -10.91
CA PRO A 759 21.28 -45.73 -9.50
C PRO A 759 22.06 -46.78 -8.69
N PHE A 760 22.45 -46.39 -7.48
CA PHE A 760 22.48 -47.26 -6.30
C PHE A 760 21.17 -47.10 -5.55
#